data_AF-A0A6G6BMD9-F1
#
_entry.id   AF-A0A6G6BMD9-F1
#
_cell.length_a   1.000
_cell.length_b   1.000
_cell.length_c   1.000
_cell.angle_alpha   90.00
_cell.angle_beta   90.00
_cell.angle_gamma   90.00
#
_symmetry.space_group_name_H-M   'P 1'
#
loop_
_entity.id
_entity.type
_entity.pdbx_description
1 polymer ?
#
loop_
_entity_poly.entity_id
_entity_poly.type
_entity_poly.pdbx_seq_one_letter_code
_entity_poly.pdbx_strand_id
1 'polypeptide(L)'
;MSKIIKESISLEDGRKIIIETGCLAKQADGSATVRVNDTMLLATVVSSKEINFFPLTIDYREKYYAGGKIPGGFIKREGRPSNEEILTMRLVDRGLRPMFPNILNKEIQIMISLLSYDKTVLPDGLAGLAASAALSVSNIPFNGPISEVRIIRSGKKFFINPSLEQLKEADIDLVVGGSNDSIIMVEGEMKEILEIEFLEILEKAHEEIKKQIEAQNKLIKKEINILEEKANNFFTEKIKNIYKNNFNKKNRLIKENLLLNEFKNKFFTEKEIEEKDFLINQSYEKIKKKLIRKLLIEKGIRIDGRKNREIRSIHSYVNYLPGVHGSALFSRGETQSLTTVTLGSSLDANKIDNVIMENNEKFYLHYNFPPFSTGEIRHIRGVSRREVGHGNLAQRALKNIIPDSPYTIRVVSDILESNGSSSMATVCAASLALMDAGISIKNPVSGISMGLIMEDDKKIIISDILGEEDYFGDLDFKITGTKNGITACQMDIKNSKKITYDILKKILMQALEGRLFILDKMIKTLPKYRKKMKPNTPKIYTLDIPKNFIGSVIGPGGRIIQDIQSRTNTNIVIEEKDKFGYIEIVGKTYENIENAINIIKEITFIPKIGKVYKAKVKSIKNFGAFVEISKGVEGLLHISEIGWKRLNKIEEELNIGDMIDVKIMEMDEKNRRMKLSRKVLIPRPN
;
A
#
# COMPACT_ATOMS: atom_id res chain seq x y z
N MET A 1 29.02 -11.57 -34.23
CA MET A 1 27.74 -11.44 -33.49
C MET A 1 27.89 -12.14 -32.16
N SER A 2 27.50 -11.51 -31.04
CA SER A 2 27.49 -12.14 -29.71
C SER A 2 26.60 -13.39 -29.72
N LYS A 3 27.05 -14.48 -29.09
CA LYS A 3 26.27 -15.71 -28.92
C LYS A 3 25.06 -15.38 -28.01
N ILE A 4 23.85 -15.60 -28.52
CA ILE A 4 22.63 -15.48 -27.71
C ILE A 4 22.56 -16.72 -26.82
N ILE A 5 22.39 -16.50 -25.51
CA ILE A 5 22.22 -17.57 -24.52
C ILE A 5 20.82 -17.42 -23.95
N LYS A 6 20.09 -18.54 -23.86
CA LYS A 6 18.72 -18.58 -23.31
C LYS A 6 18.61 -19.72 -22.32
N GLU A 7 17.98 -19.44 -21.19
CA GLU A 7 17.61 -20.42 -20.17
C GLU A 7 16.11 -20.33 -19.91
N SER A 8 15.48 -21.46 -19.58
CA SER A 8 14.05 -21.53 -19.30
C SER A 8 13.76 -22.19 -17.97
N ILE A 9 12.87 -21.58 -17.19
CA ILE A 9 12.37 -22.09 -15.91
C ILE A 9 10.89 -22.43 -16.12
N SER A 10 10.46 -23.63 -15.73
CA SER A 10 9.06 -24.04 -15.82
C SER A 10 8.36 -23.82 -14.48
N LEU A 11 7.20 -23.17 -14.51
CA LEU A 11 6.31 -23.00 -13.37
C LEU A 11 5.31 -24.16 -13.29
N GLU A 12 4.77 -24.41 -12.10
CA GLU A 12 3.83 -25.52 -11.85
C GLU A 12 2.53 -25.41 -12.67
N ASP A 13 2.12 -24.20 -13.02
CA ASP A 13 0.92 -23.93 -13.82
C ASP A 13 1.16 -24.02 -15.34
N GLY A 14 2.34 -24.46 -15.76
CA GLY A 14 2.71 -24.65 -17.16
C GLY A 14 3.31 -23.42 -17.84
N ARG A 15 3.30 -22.24 -17.20
CA ARG A 15 4.00 -21.06 -17.71
C ARG A 15 5.52 -21.26 -17.67
N LYS A 16 6.24 -20.56 -18.55
CA LYS A 16 7.70 -20.59 -18.62
C LYS A 16 8.29 -19.21 -18.47
N ILE A 17 9.27 -19.07 -17.60
CA ILE A 17 10.13 -17.89 -17.49
C ILE A 17 11.34 -18.12 -18.39
N ILE A 18 11.58 -17.21 -19.33
CA ILE A 18 12.70 -17.26 -20.26
C ILE A 18 13.66 -16.13 -19.91
N ILE A 19 14.92 -16.47 -19.63
CA ILE A 19 16.00 -15.51 -19.44
C ILE A 19 16.87 -15.53 -20.69
N GLU A 20 17.14 -14.37 -21.28
CA GLU A 20 17.98 -14.25 -22.48
C GLU A 20 19.03 -13.15 -22.31
N THR A 21 20.25 -13.41 -22.77
CA THR A 21 21.35 -12.42 -22.82
C THR A 21 22.08 -12.44 -24.16
N GLY A 22 22.84 -11.38 -24.44
CA GLY A 22 23.67 -11.25 -25.65
C GLY A 22 22.93 -10.66 -26.86
N CYS A 23 21.64 -10.37 -26.75
CA CYS A 23 20.81 -9.81 -27.83
C CYS A 23 20.67 -8.28 -27.75
N LEU A 24 20.16 -7.74 -26.64
CA LEU A 24 19.88 -6.32 -26.44
C LEU A 24 20.97 -5.63 -25.59
N ALA A 25 21.05 -4.30 -25.66
CA ALA A 25 21.88 -3.45 -24.79
C ALA A 25 23.35 -3.90 -24.59
N LYS A 26 24.01 -4.32 -25.69
CA LYS A 26 25.35 -4.93 -25.69
C LYS A 26 26.49 -4.01 -25.22
N GLN A 27 26.23 -2.72 -25.06
CA GLN A 27 27.20 -1.75 -24.53
C GLN A 27 27.20 -1.67 -23.00
N ALA A 28 26.17 -2.18 -22.33
CA ALA A 28 26.14 -2.26 -20.88
C ALA A 28 27.15 -3.30 -20.37
N ASP A 29 27.62 -3.17 -19.13
CA ASP A 29 28.51 -4.16 -18.50
C ASP A 29 27.82 -5.53 -18.37
N GLY A 30 26.50 -5.52 -18.21
CA GLY A 30 25.65 -6.70 -18.28
C GLY A 30 24.24 -6.33 -18.69
N SER A 31 23.58 -7.22 -19.43
CA SER A 31 22.18 -7.07 -19.82
C SER A 31 21.48 -8.42 -19.94
N ALA A 32 20.21 -8.45 -19.52
CA ALA A 32 19.37 -9.63 -19.62
C ALA A 32 17.92 -9.23 -19.87
N THR A 33 17.20 -10.04 -20.64
CA THR A 33 15.76 -9.95 -20.76
C THR A 33 15.12 -11.11 -20.02
N VAL A 34 14.01 -10.83 -19.34
CA VAL A 34 13.18 -11.83 -18.67
C VAL A 34 11.80 -11.77 -19.28
N ARG A 35 11.28 -12.91 -19.73
CA ARG A 35 9.99 -12.99 -20.41
C ARG A 35 9.13 -14.12 -19.85
N VAL A 36 7.86 -13.83 -19.59
CA VAL A 36 6.82 -14.81 -19.27
C VAL A 36 5.61 -14.47 -20.14
N ASN A 37 5.19 -15.40 -21.00
CA ASN A 37 4.22 -15.11 -22.06
C ASN A 37 4.64 -13.86 -22.86
N ASP A 38 3.78 -12.85 -22.94
CA ASP A 38 4.06 -11.58 -23.60
C ASP A 38 4.56 -10.48 -22.62
N THR A 39 4.66 -10.76 -21.31
CA THR A 39 5.32 -9.84 -20.36
C THR A 39 6.83 -9.95 -20.52
N MET A 40 7.50 -8.84 -20.83
CA MET A 40 8.95 -8.78 -21.07
C MET A 40 9.59 -7.59 -20.35
N LEU A 41 10.61 -7.90 -19.54
CA LEU A 41 11.50 -6.94 -18.88
C LEU A 41 12.86 -6.94 -19.56
N LEU A 42 13.49 -5.77 -19.65
CA LEU A 42 14.90 -5.60 -19.96
C LEU A 42 15.60 -4.99 -18.74
N ALA A 43 16.64 -5.67 -18.25
CA ALA A 43 17.54 -5.15 -17.23
C ALA A 43 18.92 -4.89 -17.83
N THR A 44 19.52 -3.77 -17.46
CA THR A 44 20.88 -3.38 -17.85
C THR A 44 21.64 -2.88 -16.64
N VAL A 45 22.92 -3.22 -16.56
CA VAL A 45 23.81 -2.82 -15.47
C VAL A 45 25.02 -2.09 -16.05
N VAL A 46 25.37 -0.97 -15.44
CA VAL A 46 26.57 -0.20 -15.76
C VAL A 46 27.28 0.20 -14.49
N SER A 47 28.60 0.12 -14.49
CA SER A 47 29.49 0.55 -13.42
C SER A 47 30.35 1.75 -13.83
N SER A 48 30.58 2.69 -12.93
CA SER A 48 31.47 3.83 -13.16
C SER A 48 32.96 3.48 -12.99
N LYS A 49 33.82 4.46 -13.28
CA LYS A 49 35.19 4.49 -12.75
C LYS A 49 35.17 4.64 -11.21
N GLU A 50 36.27 4.30 -10.55
CA GLU A 50 36.34 4.27 -9.08
C GLU A 50 35.97 5.61 -8.43
N ILE A 51 35.17 5.54 -7.36
CA ILE A 51 34.68 6.68 -6.58
C ILE A 51 34.69 6.37 -5.07
N ASN A 52 34.70 7.40 -4.22
CA ASN A 52 34.87 7.27 -2.77
C ASN A 52 33.63 6.74 -1.99
N PHE A 53 32.60 6.25 -2.67
CA PHE A 53 31.42 5.65 -2.03
C PHE A 53 30.74 4.61 -2.94
N PHE A 54 29.86 3.78 -2.37
CA PHE A 54 29.04 2.81 -3.11
C PHE A 54 27.60 3.33 -3.35
N PRO A 55 27.35 4.15 -4.38
CA PRO A 55 26.00 4.42 -4.85
C PRO A 55 25.50 3.26 -5.71
N LEU A 56 24.55 2.51 -5.16
CA LEU A 56 23.68 1.65 -5.95
C LEU A 56 22.40 2.42 -6.26
N THR A 57 22.15 2.62 -7.56
CA THR A 57 20.94 3.23 -8.08
C THR A 57 20.15 2.20 -8.89
N ILE A 58 18.93 1.92 -8.47
CA ILE A 58 17.98 1.12 -9.25
C ILE A 58 16.88 2.03 -9.80
N ASP A 59 16.61 1.92 -11.09
CA ASP A 59 15.51 2.63 -11.76
C ASP A 59 14.67 1.62 -12.56
N TYR A 60 13.47 1.32 -12.06
CA TYR A 60 12.47 0.51 -12.73
C TYR A 60 11.44 1.42 -13.40
N ARG A 61 11.15 1.19 -14.68
CA ARG A 61 10.23 2.01 -15.47
C ARG A 61 9.22 1.20 -16.25
N GLU A 62 7.96 1.59 -16.12
CA GLU A 62 6.86 1.10 -16.93
C GLU A 62 6.72 1.98 -18.16
N LYS A 63 6.97 1.41 -19.34
CA LYS A 63 6.77 2.12 -20.59
C LYS A 63 5.31 1.97 -20.99
N TYR A 64 4.62 3.07 -21.26
CA TYR A 64 3.18 3.01 -21.56
C TYR A 64 2.88 2.23 -22.83
N TYR A 65 3.81 2.22 -23.77
CA TYR A 65 3.74 1.37 -24.96
C TYR A 65 3.73 -0.13 -24.62
N ALA A 66 4.24 -0.56 -23.45
CA ALA A 66 4.25 -1.97 -23.06
C ALA A 66 2.84 -2.53 -22.93
N GLY A 67 1.87 -1.69 -22.55
CA GLY A 67 0.44 -2.01 -22.53
C GLY A 67 -0.32 -1.47 -23.74
N GLY A 68 0.36 -0.96 -24.77
CA GLY A 68 -0.28 -0.31 -25.92
C GLY A 68 -1.02 1.00 -25.58
N LYS A 69 -0.63 1.68 -24.49
CA LYS A 69 -1.29 2.90 -24.00
C LYS A 69 -0.47 4.16 -24.33
N ILE A 70 -1.15 5.30 -24.40
CA ILE A 70 -0.54 6.64 -24.39
C ILE A 70 -0.71 7.22 -22.98
N PRO A 71 0.31 7.84 -22.36
CA PRO A 71 0.17 8.44 -21.04
C PRO A 71 -0.99 9.43 -20.93
N GLY A 72 -1.76 9.34 -19.84
CA GLY A 72 -2.95 10.19 -19.62
C GLY A 72 -2.61 11.69 -19.46
N GLY A 73 -1.44 12.02 -18.91
CA GLY A 73 -1.02 13.39 -18.62
C GLY A 73 -0.94 14.32 -19.84
N PHE A 74 -0.89 15.64 -19.59
CA PHE A 74 -0.88 16.67 -20.65
C PHE A 74 0.28 16.54 -21.65
N ILE A 75 1.47 16.15 -21.18
CA ILE A 75 2.70 16.06 -21.99
C ILE A 75 2.73 14.79 -22.87
N LYS A 76 1.84 13.80 -22.62
CA LYS A 76 1.78 12.52 -23.36
C LYS A 76 3.11 11.75 -23.40
N ARG A 77 3.89 11.85 -22.32
CA ARG A 77 5.19 11.19 -22.11
C ARG A 77 5.31 10.72 -20.67
N GLU A 78 6.03 9.63 -20.42
CA GLU A 78 6.36 9.18 -19.07
C GLU A 78 7.15 10.26 -18.32
N GLY A 79 6.68 10.59 -17.12
CA GLY A 79 7.23 11.66 -16.29
C GLY A 79 7.95 11.16 -15.05
N ARG A 80 7.65 11.78 -13.91
CA ARG A 80 8.15 11.32 -12.60
C ARG A 80 7.70 9.87 -12.35
N PRO A 81 8.51 9.08 -11.62
CA PRO A 81 8.11 7.71 -11.31
C PRO A 81 6.78 7.64 -10.56
N SER A 82 5.97 6.62 -10.82
CA SER A 82 4.79 6.28 -10.03
C SER A 82 5.17 5.70 -8.66
N ASN A 83 4.20 5.58 -7.76
CA ASN A 83 4.42 4.91 -6.48
C ASN A 83 4.79 3.43 -6.69
N GLU A 84 4.13 2.73 -7.62
CA GLU A 84 4.41 1.33 -7.96
C GLU A 84 5.82 1.15 -8.51
N GLU A 85 6.27 2.07 -9.38
CA GLU A 85 7.64 2.05 -9.89
C GLU A 85 8.65 2.26 -8.76
N ILE A 86 8.42 3.22 -7.86
CA ILE A 86 9.27 3.48 -6.69
C ILE A 86 9.31 2.28 -5.74
N LEU A 87 8.18 1.63 -5.50
CA LEU A 87 8.08 0.44 -4.66
C LEU A 87 8.85 -0.71 -5.27
N THR A 88 8.72 -0.95 -6.58
CA THR A 88 9.47 -1.97 -7.31
C THR A 88 10.98 -1.71 -7.26
N MET A 89 11.41 -0.45 -7.46
CA MET A 89 12.82 -0.07 -7.29
C MET A 89 13.34 -0.41 -5.89
N ARG A 90 12.53 -0.19 -4.84
CA ARG A 90 12.92 -0.50 -3.46
C ARG A 90 12.98 -1.98 -3.17
N LEU A 91 12.07 -2.79 -3.74
CA LEU A 91 12.10 -4.24 -3.61
C LEU A 91 13.44 -4.77 -4.13
N VAL A 92 13.75 -4.46 -5.39
CA VAL A 92 14.99 -4.90 -6.04
C VAL A 92 16.24 -4.39 -5.30
N ASP A 93 16.21 -3.14 -4.81
CA ASP A 93 17.33 -2.56 -4.04
C ASP A 93 17.60 -3.31 -2.75
N ARG A 94 16.54 -3.64 -2.00
CA ARG A 94 16.63 -4.37 -0.74
C ARG A 94 17.15 -5.80 -0.95
N GLY A 95 16.76 -6.45 -2.06
CA GLY A 95 17.28 -7.76 -2.45
C GLY A 95 18.77 -7.74 -2.84
N LEU A 96 19.17 -6.77 -3.67
CA LEU A 96 20.52 -6.75 -4.26
C LEU A 96 21.59 -6.11 -3.38
N ARG A 97 21.26 -5.04 -2.65
CA ARG A 97 22.25 -4.24 -1.91
C ARG A 97 23.12 -5.05 -0.94
N PRO A 98 22.58 -6.02 -0.17
CA PRO A 98 23.40 -6.83 0.74
C PRO A 98 24.36 -7.80 0.02
N MET A 99 24.16 -8.04 -1.28
CA MET A 99 24.96 -8.99 -2.07
C MET A 99 26.23 -8.36 -2.67
N PHE A 100 26.35 -7.03 -2.64
CA PHE A 100 27.58 -6.38 -3.09
C PHE A 100 28.65 -6.47 -2.00
N PRO A 101 29.92 -6.76 -2.37
CA PRO A 101 31.02 -6.68 -1.44
C PRO A 101 31.10 -5.29 -0.82
N ASN A 102 31.33 -5.20 0.49
CA ASN A 102 31.44 -3.90 1.17
C ASN A 102 32.47 -2.99 0.49
N ILE A 103 33.54 -3.57 -0.06
CA ILE A 103 34.71 -2.90 -0.65
C ILE A 103 34.44 -2.30 -2.05
N LEU A 104 33.22 -2.38 -2.57
CA LEU A 104 32.94 -1.94 -3.93
C LEU A 104 32.84 -0.41 -4.06
N ASN A 105 33.93 0.22 -4.51
CA ASN A 105 34.06 1.67 -4.71
C ASN A 105 33.66 2.13 -6.11
N LYS A 106 32.51 1.66 -6.60
CA LYS A 106 32.01 2.04 -7.93
C LYS A 106 30.54 2.42 -7.83
N GLU A 107 30.14 3.43 -8.60
CA GLU A 107 28.73 3.67 -8.85
C GLU A 107 28.19 2.55 -9.71
N ILE A 108 27.09 1.95 -9.27
CA ILE A 108 26.36 0.97 -10.05
C ILE A 108 24.98 1.53 -10.33
N GLN A 109 24.66 1.58 -11.62
CA GLN A 109 23.31 1.87 -12.08
C GLN A 109 22.70 0.60 -12.68
N ILE A 110 21.52 0.24 -12.18
CA ILE A 110 20.70 -0.83 -12.72
C ILE A 110 19.41 -0.20 -13.24
N MET A 111 19.17 -0.33 -14.54
CA MET A 111 17.93 0.12 -15.18
C MET A 111 17.11 -1.09 -15.58
N ILE A 112 15.83 -1.08 -15.22
CA ILE A 112 14.87 -2.14 -15.53
C ILE A 112 13.70 -1.49 -16.26
N SER A 113 13.36 -1.95 -17.46
CA SER A 113 12.24 -1.44 -18.24
C SER A 113 11.24 -2.54 -18.55
N LEU A 114 9.96 -2.29 -18.24
CA LEU A 114 8.85 -3.07 -18.77
C LEU A 114 8.64 -2.69 -20.24
N LEU A 115 8.98 -3.62 -21.13
CA LEU A 115 8.92 -3.41 -22.58
C LEU A 115 7.60 -3.91 -23.19
N SER A 116 7.03 -4.96 -22.60
CA SER A 116 5.76 -5.56 -23.03
C SER A 116 5.04 -6.11 -21.80
N TYR A 117 3.72 -6.00 -21.76
CA TYR A 117 2.89 -6.41 -20.63
C TYR A 117 1.73 -7.31 -21.07
N ASP A 118 1.68 -8.49 -20.46
CA ASP A 118 0.59 -9.46 -20.53
C ASP A 118 -0.18 -9.45 -19.19
N LYS A 119 -1.51 -9.35 -19.25
CA LYS A 119 -2.39 -9.30 -18.08
C LYS A 119 -2.31 -10.55 -17.19
N THR A 120 -1.76 -11.65 -17.70
CA THR A 120 -1.63 -12.93 -16.99
C THR A 120 -0.46 -12.96 -15.98
N VAL A 121 0.44 -11.97 -16.00
CA VAL A 121 1.64 -11.98 -15.14
C VAL A 121 1.98 -10.59 -14.64
N LEU A 122 2.07 -10.42 -13.31
CA LEU A 122 2.61 -9.21 -12.70
C LEU A 122 4.14 -9.13 -12.88
N PRO A 123 4.68 -7.99 -13.34
CA PRO A 123 6.10 -7.86 -13.69
C PRO A 123 7.02 -7.58 -12.49
N ASP A 124 6.50 -7.07 -11.38
CA ASP A 124 7.29 -6.69 -10.21
C ASP A 124 8.03 -7.88 -9.59
N GLY A 125 7.39 -9.04 -9.51
CA GLY A 125 8.01 -10.29 -9.08
C GLY A 125 9.10 -10.82 -10.03
N LEU A 126 9.28 -10.24 -11.22
CA LEU A 126 10.33 -10.61 -12.18
C LEU A 126 11.47 -9.58 -12.23
N ALA A 127 11.30 -8.41 -11.62
CA ALA A 127 12.25 -7.31 -11.70
C ALA A 127 13.59 -7.65 -11.03
N GLY A 128 13.56 -8.23 -9.84
CA GLY A 128 14.77 -8.69 -9.14
C GLY A 128 15.49 -9.81 -9.89
N LEU A 129 14.75 -10.76 -10.49
CA LEU A 129 15.32 -11.79 -11.35
C LEU A 129 16.06 -11.17 -12.56
N ALA A 130 15.43 -10.22 -13.25
CA ALA A 130 16.02 -9.56 -14.41
C ALA A 130 17.31 -8.80 -14.04
N ALA A 131 17.27 -8.04 -12.95
CA ALA A 131 18.42 -7.31 -12.45
C ALA A 131 19.56 -8.24 -12.02
N SER A 132 19.25 -9.33 -11.29
CA SER A 132 20.23 -10.32 -10.89
C SER A 132 20.84 -11.05 -12.08
N ALA A 133 20.05 -11.41 -13.09
CA ALA A 133 20.56 -12.04 -14.32
C ALA A 133 21.50 -11.10 -15.08
N ALA A 134 21.15 -9.81 -15.20
CA ALA A 134 22.00 -8.81 -15.84
C ALA A 134 23.31 -8.57 -15.07
N LEU A 135 23.28 -8.56 -13.74
CA LEU A 135 24.48 -8.50 -12.89
C LEU A 135 25.35 -9.75 -13.05
N SER A 136 24.72 -10.92 -13.07
CA SER A 136 25.39 -12.22 -13.13
C SER A 136 26.20 -12.44 -14.41
N VAL A 137 25.76 -11.84 -15.53
CA VAL A 137 26.48 -11.88 -16.81
C VAL A 137 27.51 -10.75 -16.96
N SER A 138 27.59 -9.84 -15.98
CA SER A 138 28.57 -8.75 -15.95
C SER A 138 29.88 -9.17 -15.29
N ASN A 139 30.90 -8.31 -15.36
CA ASN A 139 32.16 -8.50 -14.62
C ASN A 139 32.17 -7.82 -13.25
N ILE A 140 31.02 -7.34 -12.77
CA ILE A 140 30.92 -6.60 -11.52
C ILE A 140 30.95 -7.60 -10.34
N PRO A 141 31.76 -7.35 -9.28
CA PRO A 141 31.75 -8.18 -8.09
C PRO A 141 30.37 -8.21 -7.42
N PHE A 142 29.77 -9.40 -7.37
CA PHE A 142 28.41 -9.61 -6.89
C PHE A 142 28.32 -11.01 -6.27
N ASN A 143 27.94 -11.10 -4.99
CA ASN A 143 27.80 -12.36 -4.26
C ASN A 143 26.40 -13.00 -4.45
N GLY A 144 25.85 -12.87 -5.65
CA GLY A 144 24.61 -13.54 -6.04
C GLY A 144 24.86 -14.86 -6.79
N PRO A 145 23.92 -15.32 -7.62
CA PRO A 145 22.68 -14.64 -8.00
C PRO A 145 21.63 -14.65 -6.87
N ILE A 146 20.68 -13.72 -6.98
CA ILE A 146 19.44 -13.73 -6.21
C ILE A 146 18.25 -13.90 -7.16
N SER A 147 17.07 -14.12 -6.61
CA SER A 147 15.82 -14.01 -7.37
C SER A 147 14.73 -13.46 -6.46
N GLU A 148 13.69 -12.92 -7.09
CA GLU A 148 12.47 -12.48 -6.44
C GLU A 148 11.29 -13.24 -7.05
N VAL A 149 10.26 -13.48 -6.24
CA VAL A 149 8.96 -14.00 -6.66
C VAL A 149 7.85 -13.27 -5.93
N ARG A 150 6.74 -13.01 -6.63
CA ARG A 150 5.47 -12.67 -5.98
C ARG A 150 4.71 -13.97 -5.75
N ILE A 151 4.33 -14.26 -4.52
CA ILE A 151 3.52 -15.42 -4.16
C ILE A 151 2.22 -14.95 -3.53
N ILE A 152 1.11 -15.50 -4.01
CA ILE A 152 -0.21 -15.26 -3.40
C ILE A 152 -0.85 -16.58 -2.97
N ARG A 153 -1.79 -16.49 -2.04
CA ARG A 153 -2.74 -17.57 -1.73
C ARG A 153 -4.14 -17.11 -2.07
N SER A 154 -4.89 -17.94 -2.80
CA SER A 154 -6.34 -17.78 -3.00
C SER A 154 -7.03 -19.12 -2.70
N GLY A 155 -7.89 -19.11 -1.69
CA GLY A 155 -8.45 -20.34 -1.11
C GLY A 155 -7.35 -21.26 -0.56
N LYS A 156 -7.19 -22.45 -1.15
CA LYS A 156 -6.16 -23.43 -0.77
C LYS A 156 -4.98 -23.51 -1.74
N LYS A 157 -4.98 -22.67 -2.79
CA LYS A 157 -3.98 -22.73 -3.87
C LYS A 157 -2.99 -21.58 -3.73
N PHE A 158 -1.73 -21.87 -4.05
CA PHE A 158 -0.66 -20.89 -4.13
C PHE A 158 -0.38 -20.59 -5.59
N PHE A 159 -0.11 -19.33 -5.90
CA PHE A 159 0.25 -18.89 -7.26
C PHE A 159 1.54 -18.09 -7.21
N ILE A 160 2.46 -18.41 -8.12
CA ILE A 160 3.76 -17.74 -8.27
C ILE A 160 3.65 -16.78 -9.44
N ASN A 161 4.09 -15.53 -9.26
CA ASN A 161 3.97 -14.44 -10.22
C ASN A 161 2.56 -14.37 -10.83
N PRO A 162 1.53 -14.12 -9.99
CA PRO A 162 0.13 -14.24 -10.39
C PRO A 162 -0.31 -13.14 -11.37
N SER A 163 -1.52 -13.28 -11.91
CA SER A 163 -2.22 -12.22 -12.62
C SER A 163 -2.89 -11.22 -11.67
N LEU A 164 -3.28 -10.05 -12.19
CA LEU A 164 -4.08 -9.08 -11.43
C LEU A 164 -5.42 -9.64 -10.96
N GLU A 165 -6.04 -10.52 -11.75
CA GLU A 165 -7.34 -11.12 -11.40
C GLU A 165 -7.20 -12.06 -10.22
N GLN A 166 -6.17 -12.92 -10.24
CA GLN A 166 -5.87 -13.83 -9.13
C GLN A 166 -5.53 -13.06 -7.84
N LEU A 167 -4.85 -11.90 -7.96
CA LEU A 167 -4.49 -11.07 -6.81
C LEU A 167 -5.72 -10.50 -6.08
N LYS A 168 -6.83 -10.19 -6.77
CA LYS A 168 -8.03 -9.61 -6.14
C LYS A 168 -8.67 -10.55 -5.12
N GLU A 169 -8.60 -11.86 -5.36
CA GLU A 169 -9.17 -12.88 -4.48
C GLU A 169 -8.20 -13.31 -3.37
N ALA A 170 -6.94 -12.89 -3.43
CA ALA A 170 -5.91 -13.36 -2.54
C ALA A 170 -6.14 -12.96 -1.08
N ASP A 171 -5.84 -13.86 -0.15
CA ASP A 171 -5.80 -13.58 1.29
C ASP A 171 -4.37 -13.34 1.81
N ILE A 172 -3.37 -13.79 1.04
CA ILE A 172 -1.95 -13.49 1.24
C ILE A 172 -1.37 -12.97 -0.07
N ASP A 173 -0.62 -11.86 -0.01
CA ASP A 173 0.16 -11.30 -1.12
C ASP A 173 1.55 -10.90 -0.64
N LEU A 174 2.58 -11.65 -1.02
CA LEU A 174 3.97 -11.41 -0.65
C LEU A 174 4.87 -11.33 -1.88
N VAL A 175 5.81 -10.39 -1.87
CA VAL A 175 7.02 -10.45 -2.68
C VAL A 175 8.15 -10.93 -1.78
N VAL A 176 8.83 -11.98 -2.21
CA VAL A 176 9.93 -12.62 -1.48
C VAL A 176 11.15 -12.62 -2.38
N GLY A 177 12.26 -12.10 -1.86
CA GLY A 177 13.58 -12.14 -2.49
C GLY A 177 14.54 -13.02 -1.68
N GLY A 178 15.39 -13.77 -2.36
CA GLY A 178 16.29 -14.71 -1.71
C GLY A 178 17.49 -15.11 -2.56
N SER A 179 18.51 -15.66 -1.90
CA SER A 179 19.60 -16.40 -2.51
C SER A 179 19.29 -17.90 -2.51
N ASN A 180 20.25 -18.73 -2.92
CA ASN A 180 20.11 -20.19 -2.89
C ASN A 180 19.95 -20.73 -1.44
N ASP A 181 20.51 -20.00 -0.47
CA ASP A 181 20.65 -20.49 0.90
C ASP A 181 19.68 -19.85 1.89
N SER A 182 19.20 -18.63 1.59
CA SER A 182 18.41 -17.84 2.52
C SER A 182 17.49 -16.84 1.83
N ILE A 183 16.34 -16.60 2.45
CA ILE A 183 15.53 -15.42 2.18
C ILE A 183 16.36 -14.18 2.54
N ILE A 184 16.27 -13.13 1.71
CA ILE A 184 16.96 -11.86 1.89
C ILE A 184 15.94 -10.77 2.23
N MET A 185 14.80 -10.78 1.54
CA MET A 185 13.83 -9.71 1.60
C MET A 185 12.42 -10.28 1.55
N VAL A 186 11.51 -9.72 2.35
CA VAL A 186 10.06 -9.96 2.23
C VAL A 186 9.35 -8.62 2.29
N GLU A 187 8.31 -8.46 1.49
CA GLU A 187 7.35 -7.38 1.62
C GLU A 187 5.96 -7.87 1.22
N GLY A 188 4.93 -7.52 1.98
CA GLY A 188 3.58 -7.91 1.58
C GLY A 188 2.50 -7.64 2.60
N GLU A 189 1.31 -8.11 2.26
CA GLU A 189 0.06 -7.86 2.97
C GLU A 189 -0.80 -9.12 3.04
N MET A 190 -1.69 -9.15 4.03
CA MET A 190 -2.49 -10.32 4.36
C MET A 190 -3.85 -9.91 4.94
N LYS A 191 -4.82 -10.83 4.89
CA LYS A 191 -6.15 -10.69 5.50
C LYS A 191 -6.22 -11.42 6.84
N GLU A 192 -5.46 -10.94 7.84
CA GLU A 192 -5.41 -11.51 9.21
C GLU A 192 -5.05 -13.01 9.25
N ILE A 193 -3.85 -13.37 8.77
CA ILE A 193 -3.37 -14.78 8.77
C ILE A 193 -2.55 -15.15 10.01
N LEU A 194 -2.41 -16.44 10.28
CA LEU A 194 -1.58 -16.94 11.37
C LEU A 194 -0.08 -16.92 11.03
N GLU A 195 0.77 -16.81 12.05
CA GLU A 195 2.23 -16.84 11.90
C GLU A 195 2.75 -18.14 11.26
N ILE A 196 2.06 -19.26 11.46
CA ILE A 196 2.44 -20.55 10.84
C ILE A 196 2.19 -20.55 9.34
N GLU A 197 1.05 -20.01 8.89
CA GLU A 197 0.71 -19.89 7.48
C GLU A 197 1.68 -18.94 6.76
N PHE A 198 2.14 -17.90 7.46
CA PHE A 198 3.19 -17.01 6.98
C PHE A 198 4.53 -17.73 6.77
N LEU A 199 4.89 -18.68 7.64
CA LEU A 199 6.13 -19.45 7.48
C LEU A 199 6.05 -20.41 6.29
N GLU A 200 4.93 -21.12 6.14
CA GLU A 200 4.67 -22.07 5.04
C GLU A 200 4.78 -21.41 3.67
N ILE A 201 4.25 -20.19 3.52
CA ILE A 201 4.31 -19.48 2.23
C ILE A 201 5.74 -18.99 1.91
N LEU A 202 6.54 -18.63 2.92
CA LEU A 202 7.95 -18.26 2.73
C LEU A 202 8.81 -19.45 2.29
N GLU A 203 8.53 -20.65 2.81
CA GLU A 203 9.19 -21.89 2.37
C GLU A 203 8.93 -22.15 0.89
N LYS A 204 7.66 -22.12 0.46
CA LYS A 204 7.28 -22.31 -0.94
C LYS A 204 7.89 -21.27 -1.88
N ALA A 205 7.89 -20.01 -1.47
CA ALA A 205 8.51 -18.95 -2.28
C ALA A 205 10.02 -19.19 -2.48
N HIS A 206 10.71 -19.63 -1.42
CA HIS A 206 12.15 -19.90 -1.48
C HIS A 206 12.49 -21.11 -2.35
N GLU A 207 11.65 -22.14 -2.41
CA GLU A 207 11.81 -23.27 -3.34
C GLU A 207 11.80 -22.82 -4.80
N GLU A 208 10.90 -21.90 -5.16
CA GLU A 208 10.85 -21.35 -6.52
C GLU A 208 12.03 -20.44 -6.84
N ILE A 209 12.46 -19.61 -5.88
CA ILE A 209 13.66 -18.77 -6.01
C ILE A 209 14.90 -19.62 -6.34
N LYS A 210 15.06 -20.78 -5.70
CA LYS A 210 16.19 -21.69 -5.98
C LYS A 210 16.19 -22.20 -7.43
N LYS A 211 15.02 -22.53 -7.99
CA LYS A 211 14.89 -22.93 -9.41
C LYS A 211 15.33 -21.80 -10.35
N GLN A 212 14.96 -20.55 -10.03
CA GLN A 212 15.37 -19.39 -10.82
C GLN A 212 16.88 -19.10 -10.69
N ILE A 213 17.46 -19.32 -9.52
CA ILE A 213 18.90 -19.19 -9.28
C ILE A 213 19.69 -20.25 -10.04
N GLU A 214 19.21 -21.50 -10.08
CA GLU A 214 19.84 -22.56 -10.86
C GLU A 214 19.92 -22.20 -12.35
N ALA A 215 18.85 -21.64 -12.91
CA ALA A 215 18.83 -21.15 -14.28
C ALA A 215 19.81 -19.97 -14.50
N GLN A 216 19.92 -19.04 -13.54
CA GLN A 216 20.93 -17.98 -13.61
C GLN A 216 22.35 -18.53 -13.58
N ASN A 217 22.65 -19.51 -12.71
CA ASN A 217 23.98 -20.12 -12.64
C ASN A 217 24.38 -20.81 -13.95
N LYS A 218 23.43 -21.38 -14.71
CA LYS A 218 23.68 -21.93 -16.05
C LYS A 218 24.10 -20.85 -17.07
N LEU A 219 23.77 -19.58 -16.82
CA LEU A 219 24.21 -18.44 -17.64
C LEU A 219 25.64 -17.96 -17.31
N ILE A 220 26.20 -18.33 -16.16
CA ILE A 220 27.45 -17.75 -15.62
C ILE A 220 28.66 -18.65 -15.94
N LYS A 221 29.77 -18.03 -16.36
CA LYS A 221 31.13 -18.58 -16.22
C LYS A 221 32.03 -17.52 -15.59
N LYS A 222 32.33 -17.62 -14.29
CA LYS A 222 33.54 -17.04 -13.68
C LYS A 222 33.71 -17.39 -12.19
N GLU A 223 34.97 -17.58 -11.81
CA GLU A 223 35.46 -17.69 -10.43
C GLU A 223 35.74 -16.29 -9.83
N ILE A 224 35.57 -16.19 -8.51
CA ILE A 224 35.91 -15.01 -7.70
C ILE A 224 36.97 -15.41 -6.67
N ASN A 225 38.02 -14.60 -6.55
CA ASN A 225 39.12 -14.79 -5.62
C ASN A 225 39.00 -13.80 -4.44
N ILE A 226 39.30 -14.23 -3.22
CA ILE A 226 39.12 -13.46 -1.97
C ILE A 226 40.47 -13.15 -1.32
N LEU A 227 40.66 -11.90 -0.89
CA LEU A 227 41.74 -11.47 0.00
C LEU A 227 41.13 -10.69 1.17
N GLU A 228 40.72 -11.40 2.23
CA GLU A 228 40.21 -10.80 3.50
C GLU A 228 41.03 -11.16 4.75
N GLU A 229 42.08 -12.00 4.66
CA GLU A 229 42.76 -12.52 5.86
C GLU A 229 43.68 -11.53 6.58
N LYS A 230 44.34 -10.60 5.88
CA LYS A 230 45.40 -9.75 6.48
C LYS A 230 44.88 -8.66 7.43
N ALA A 231 43.61 -8.24 7.33
CA ALA A 231 43.07 -7.11 8.10
C ALA A 231 42.58 -7.48 9.51
N ASN A 232 42.18 -8.74 9.75
CA ASN A 232 41.52 -9.13 11.01
C ASN A 232 42.46 -9.14 12.24
N ASN A 233 43.76 -9.37 12.06
CA ASN A 233 44.67 -9.60 13.18
C ASN A 233 45.09 -8.33 13.95
N PHE A 234 45.05 -7.13 13.34
CA PHE A 234 45.59 -5.93 13.96
C PHE A 234 44.61 -5.20 14.91
N PHE A 235 43.34 -5.05 14.50
CA PHE A 235 42.42 -4.15 15.18
C PHE A 235 41.71 -4.77 16.40
N THR A 236 41.72 -6.10 16.51
CA THR A 236 40.82 -6.85 17.40
C THR A 236 41.05 -6.57 18.90
N GLU A 237 42.29 -6.39 19.36
CA GLU A 237 42.58 -6.16 20.78
C GLU A 237 42.45 -4.69 21.21
N LYS A 238 42.88 -3.75 20.35
CA LYS A 238 42.90 -2.33 20.70
C LYS A 238 41.50 -1.70 20.76
N ILE A 239 40.59 -2.10 19.87
CA ILE A 239 39.20 -1.63 19.89
C ILE A 239 38.46 -2.17 21.13
N LYS A 240 38.72 -3.42 21.56
CA LYS A 240 38.16 -3.96 22.82
C LYS A 240 38.49 -3.09 24.03
N ASN A 241 39.71 -2.56 24.12
CA ASN A 241 40.14 -1.70 25.22
C ASN A 241 39.48 -0.31 25.20
N ILE A 242 39.13 0.25 24.04
CA ILE A 242 38.39 1.52 23.96
C ILE A 242 36.96 1.33 24.49
N TYR A 243 36.29 0.25 24.10
CA TYR A 243 34.88 0.02 24.45
C TYR A 243 34.66 -0.55 25.87
N LYS A 244 35.67 -1.18 26.48
CA LYS A 244 35.59 -1.60 27.90
C LYS A 244 35.58 -0.43 28.90
N ASN A 245 36.10 0.73 28.52
CA ASN A 245 36.34 1.86 29.42
C ASN A 245 35.19 2.90 29.47
N ASN A 246 34.00 2.60 28.93
CA ASN A 246 32.78 3.41 29.05
C ASN A 246 32.92 4.92 28.76
N PHE A 247 33.66 5.29 27.71
CA PHE A 247 33.78 6.70 27.30
C PHE A 247 32.47 7.26 26.72
N ASN A 248 32.21 8.56 26.93
CA ASN A 248 31.15 9.30 26.22
C ASN A 248 31.43 9.38 24.70
N LYS A 249 30.41 9.68 23.89
CA LYS A 249 30.48 9.64 22.40
C LYS A 249 31.65 10.47 21.84
N LYS A 250 31.88 11.67 22.37
CA LYS A 250 32.93 12.59 21.92
C LYS A 250 34.34 12.06 22.20
N ASN A 251 34.60 11.57 23.43
CA ASN A 251 35.90 11.01 23.80
C ASN A 251 36.19 9.66 23.11
N ARG A 252 35.14 8.90 22.77
CA ARG A 252 35.25 7.68 21.99
C ARG A 252 35.76 7.97 20.58
N LEU A 253 35.10 8.87 19.85
CA LEU A 253 35.51 9.28 18.49
C LEU A 253 36.96 9.77 18.43
N ILE A 254 37.41 10.53 19.42
CA ILE A 254 38.80 11.01 19.48
C ILE A 254 39.79 9.85 19.58
N LYS A 255 39.52 8.86 20.46
CA LYS A 255 40.37 7.67 20.60
C LYS A 255 40.30 6.72 19.41
N GLU A 256 39.14 6.64 18.76
CA GLU A 256 38.94 5.88 17.52
C GLU A 256 39.78 6.47 16.38
N ASN A 257 39.75 7.78 16.19
CA ASN A 257 40.55 8.48 15.19
C ASN A 257 42.05 8.35 15.46
N LEU A 258 42.47 8.44 16.72
CA LEU A 258 43.88 8.23 17.10
C LEU A 258 44.35 6.80 16.79
N LEU A 259 43.53 5.78 17.08
CA LEU A 259 43.84 4.38 16.78
C LEU A 259 43.92 4.11 15.27
N LEU A 260 43.01 4.72 14.51
CA LEU A 260 42.95 4.62 13.05
C LEU A 260 44.19 5.25 12.40
N ASN A 261 44.61 6.42 12.89
CA ASN A 261 45.83 7.08 12.45
C ASN A 261 47.10 6.30 12.85
N GLU A 262 47.11 5.70 14.05
CA GLU A 262 48.22 4.82 14.48
C GLU A 262 48.35 3.58 13.59
N PHE A 263 47.24 2.98 13.15
CA PHE A 263 47.27 1.85 12.22
C PHE A 263 47.77 2.26 10.83
N LYS A 264 47.24 3.36 10.29
CA LYS A 264 47.64 3.91 8.99
C LYS A 264 49.17 4.10 8.94
N ASN A 265 49.70 4.83 9.92
CA ASN A 265 51.12 5.17 9.97
C ASN A 265 52.06 3.99 10.25
N LYS A 266 51.54 2.88 10.81
CA LYS A 266 52.36 1.71 11.19
C LYS A 266 52.47 0.65 10.09
N PHE A 267 51.48 0.53 9.21
CA PHE A 267 51.41 -0.55 8.21
C PHE A 267 51.43 -0.08 6.77
N PHE A 268 51.31 1.21 6.52
CA PHE A 268 51.24 1.78 5.19
C PHE A 268 52.17 2.99 5.08
N THR A 269 52.79 3.16 3.93
CA THR A 269 53.52 4.39 3.58
C THR A 269 52.55 5.54 3.31
N GLU A 270 52.97 6.81 3.37
CA GLU A 270 52.09 7.97 3.12
C GLU A 270 51.33 7.86 1.78
N LYS A 271 52.00 7.35 0.74
CA LYS A 271 51.42 7.12 -0.59
C LYS A 271 50.35 6.01 -0.60
N GLU A 272 50.57 4.94 0.17
CA GLU A 272 49.59 3.87 0.34
C GLU A 272 48.43 4.25 1.25
N ILE A 273 48.65 5.15 2.22
CA ILE A 273 47.59 5.72 3.05
C ILE A 273 46.66 6.54 2.16
N GLU A 274 47.19 7.42 1.29
CA GLU A 274 46.35 8.18 0.35
C GLU A 274 45.56 7.27 -0.61
N GLU A 275 46.18 6.21 -1.14
CA GLU A 275 45.51 5.28 -2.07
C GLU A 275 44.49 4.35 -1.39
N LYS A 276 44.70 3.99 -0.11
CA LYS A 276 43.90 2.96 0.61
C LYS A 276 43.15 3.51 1.82
N ASP A 277 43.12 4.82 2.05
CA ASP A 277 42.53 5.47 3.24
C ASP A 277 41.11 4.97 3.51
N PHE A 278 40.31 4.93 2.46
CA PHE A 278 38.93 4.45 2.49
C PHE A 278 38.82 2.98 2.89
N LEU A 279 39.66 2.09 2.31
CA LEU A 279 39.68 0.66 2.61
C LEU A 279 40.08 0.37 4.06
N ILE A 280 41.00 1.20 4.59
CA ILE A 280 41.44 1.15 5.98
C ILE A 280 40.31 1.58 6.92
N ASN A 281 39.64 2.70 6.62
CA ASN A 281 38.48 3.19 7.40
C ASN A 281 37.32 2.18 7.38
N GLN A 282 37.09 1.52 6.25
CA GLN A 282 36.03 0.53 6.09
C GLN A 282 36.33 -0.78 6.83
N SER A 283 37.56 -1.29 6.76
CA SER A 283 37.99 -2.46 7.52
C SER A 283 37.87 -2.20 9.03
N TYR A 284 38.21 -0.99 9.46
CA TYR A 284 38.00 -0.52 10.82
C TYR A 284 36.52 -0.56 11.24
N GLU A 285 35.61 -0.01 10.43
CA GLU A 285 34.16 -0.04 10.70
C GLU A 285 33.59 -1.48 10.73
N LYS A 286 34.06 -2.38 9.85
CA LYS A 286 33.69 -3.82 9.87
C LYS A 286 34.09 -4.47 11.20
N ILE A 287 35.30 -4.19 11.69
CA ILE A 287 35.81 -4.77 12.95
C ILE A 287 35.14 -4.14 14.17
N LYS A 288 34.89 -2.83 14.15
CA LYS A 288 34.11 -2.10 15.17
C LYS A 288 32.70 -2.69 15.29
N LYS A 289 32.01 -2.92 14.16
CA LYS A 289 30.71 -3.61 14.14
C LYS A 289 30.80 -4.99 14.79
N LYS A 290 31.79 -5.81 14.42
CA LYS A 290 32.02 -7.14 15.02
C LYS A 290 32.24 -7.08 16.55
N LEU A 291 33.00 -6.10 17.03
CA LEU A 291 33.33 -5.95 18.45
C LEU A 291 32.19 -5.41 19.31
N ILE A 292 31.42 -4.44 18.80
CA ILE A 292 30.18 -3.98 19.44
C ILE A 292 29.19 -5.14 19.57
N ARG A 293 29.03 -5.93 18.51
CA ARG A 293 28.17 -7.13 18.51
C ARG A 293 28.60 -8.14 19.56
N LYS A 294 29.90 -8.43 19.66
CA LYS A 294 30.45 -9.31 20.70
C LYS A 294 30.15 -8.81 22.11
N LEU A 295 30.28 -7.51 22.37
CA LEU A 295 29.97 -6.90 23.67
C LEU A 295 28.47 -6.95 24.02
N LEU A 296 27.58 -6.73 23.06
CA LEU A 296 26.13 -6.85 23.23
C LEU A 296 25.71 -8.27 23.60
N ILE A 297 26.33 -9.27 22.97
CA ILE A 297 26.05 -10.70 23.18
C ILE A 297 26.66 -11.22 24.50
N GLU A 298 27.85 -10.74 24.90
CA GLU A 298 28.52 -11.18 26.14
C GLU A 298 27.85 -10.61 27.41
N LYS A 299 27.35 -9.37 27.38
CA LYS A 299 26.73 -8.74 28.56
C LYS A 299 25.21 -8.91 28.64
N GLY A 300 24.53 -9.30 27.55
CA GLY A 300 23.08 -9.56 27.55
C GLY A 300 22.19 -8.33 27.81
N ILE A 301 22.73 -7.12 27.67
CA ILE A 301 22.05 -5.84 27.93
C ILE A 301 22.12 -4.99 26.66
N ARG A 302 20.98 -4.44 26.23
CA ARG A 302 20.86 -3.57 25.04
C ARG A 302 21.53 -2.22 25.27
N ILE A 303 21.70 -1.44 24.19
CA ILE A 303 22.35 -0.11 24.22
C ILE A 303 21.67 0.83 25.23
N ASP A 304 20.35 0.71 25.37
CA ASP A 304 19.50 1.50 26.27
C ASP A 304 19.21 0.81 27.62
N GLY A 305 19.85 -0.32 27.92
CA GLY A 305 19.67 -1.05 29.18
C GLY A 305 18.51 -2.06 29.20
N ARG A 306 17.66 -2.10 28.17
CA ARG A 306 16.50 -3.01 28.12
C ARG A 306 16.88 -4.47 27.95
N LYS A 307 15.96 -5.36 28.36
CA LYS A 307 15.99 -6.77 27.97
C LYS A 307 15.59 -6.96 26.50
N ASN A 308 15.88 -8.14 25.96
CA ASN A 308 15.64 -8.47 24.55
C ASN A 308 14.14 -8.50 24.16
N ARG A 309 13.22 -8.83 25.07
CA ARG A 309 11.76 -8.81 24.81
C ARG A 309 11.06 -7.52 25.23
N GLU A 310 11.79 -6.62 25.88
CA GLU A 310 11.20 -5.43 26.51
C GLU A 310 10.92 -4.33 25.47
N ILE A 311 9.70 -3.79 25.49
CA ILE A 311 9.22 -2.74 24.59
C ILE A 311 9.30 -1.40 25.31
N ARG A 312 9.65 -0.32 24.59
CA ARG A 312 9.73 1.04 25.15
C ARG A 312 8.39 1.50 25.73
N SER A 313 8.42 2.54 26.56
CA SER A 313 7.20 3.20 27.06
C SER A 313 6.32 3.67 25.90
N ILE A 314 5.02 3.48 26.03
CA ILE A 314 4.03 3.85 25.01
C ILE A 314 3.05 4.86 25.60
N HIS A 315 2.88 5.96 24.89
CA HIS A 315 1.88 6.98 25.18
C HIS A 315 1.07 7.24 23.92
N SER A 316 -0.25 7.27 24.05
CA SER A 316 -1.15 7.54 22.93
C SER A 316 -2.28 8.46 23.33
N TYR A 317 -2.54 9.44 22.47
CA TYR A 317 -3.63 10.40 22.59
C TYR A 317 -4.45 10.39 21.30
N VAL A 318 -5.77 10.55 21.42
CA VAL A 318 -6.68 10.72 20.28
C VAL A 318 -7.32 12.10 20.34
N ASN A 319 -7.84 12.58 19.21
CA ASN A 319 -8.36 13.94 19.08
C ASN A 319 -7.34 15.02 19.49
N TYR A 320 -6.06 14.77 19.20
CA TYR A 320 -4.97 15.69 19.52
C TYR A 320 -5.08 16.99 18.72
N LEU A 321 -5.50 16.88 17.46
CA LEU A 321 -5.84 18.01 16.60
C LEU A 321 -7.37 18.17 16.56
N PRO A 322 -7.91 19.31 17.02
CA PRO A 322 -9.36 19.51 17.15
C PRO A 322 -10.05 19.74 15.79
N GLY A 323 -9.37 20.34 14.82
CA GLY A 323 -9.94 20.74 13.54
C GLY A 323 -10.00 19.66 12.46
N VAL A 324 -9.41 18.48 12.68
CA VAL A 324 -9.38 17.39 11.69
C VAL A 324 -10.42 16.32 12.01
N HIS A 325 -10.87 15.55 11.00
CA HIS A 325 -11.93 14.56 11.19
C HIS A 325 -11.52 13.47 12.19
N GLY A 326 -10.27 13.01 12.16
CA GLY A 326 -9.67 12.19 13.22
C GLY A 326 -8.20 12.48 13.40
N SER A 327 -7.70 12.35 14.62
CA SER A 327 -6.27 12.47 14.90
C SER A 327 -5.81 11.57 16.03
N ALA A 328 -4.55 11.18 15.97
CA ALA A 328 -3.86 10.52 17.06
C ALA A 328 -2.39 10.95 17.13
N LEU A 329 -1.89 11.08 18.35
CA LEU A 329 -0.46 11.19 18.64
C LEU A 329 -0.03 9.90 19.31
N PHE A 330 0.87 9.16 18.68
CA PHE A 330 1.42 7.93 19.23
C PHE A 330 2.93 8.08 19.43
N SER A 331 3.37 7.85 20.66
CA SER A 331 4.78 7.85 21.06
C SER A 331 5.17 6.48 21.61
N ARG A 332 6.30 5.94 21.13
CA ARG A 332 6.95 4.74 21.67
C ARG A 332 8.44 5.03 21.89
N GLY A 333 8.81 5.28 23.14
CA GLY A 333 10.08 5.93 23.47
C GLY A 333 10.27 7.21 22.64
N GLU A 334 11.44 7.35 22.02
CA GLU A 334 11.82 8.48 21.15
C GLU A 334 11.35 8.28 19.70
N THR A 335 10.18 7.69 19.49
CA THR A 335 9.56 7.56 18.16
C THR A 335 8.13 8.04 18.25
N GLN A 336 7.82 9.12 17.54
CA GLN A 336 6.55 9.81 17.64
C GLN A 336 5.94 10.06 16.26
N SER A 337 4.69 9.65 16.11
CA SER A 337 3.88 9.90 14.91
C SER A 337 2.64 10.72 15.29
N LEU A 338 2.50 11.87 14.66
CA LEU A 338 1.27 12.64 14.63
C LEU A 338 0.51 12.26 13.36
N THR A 339 -0.60 11.56 13.52
CA THR A 339 -1.40 11.07 12.40
C THR A 339 -2.76 11.75 12.34
N THR A 340 -3.17 12.11 11.12
CA THR A 340 -4.45 12.74 10.82
C THR A 340 -5.24 11.91 9.82
N VAL A 341 -6.56 11.94 9.97
CA VAL A 341 -7.52 11.35 9.04
C VAL A 341 -8.39 12.46 8.47
N THR A 342 -8.46 12.50 7.15
CA THR A 342 -9.36 13.34 6.37
C THR A 342 -10.30 12.44 5.57
N LEU A 343 -11.57 12.82 5.53
CA LEU A 343 -12.65 12.06 4.91
C LEU A 343 -13.19 12.91 3.77
N GLY A 344 -13.27 12.31 2.59
CA GLY A 344 -13.72 12.94 1.35
C GLY A 344 -14.78 12.11 0.64
N SER A 345 -15.21 12.63 -0.49
CA SER A 345 -16.17 12.03 -1.42
C SER A 345 -15.47 11.09 -2.42
N SER A 346 -16.25 10.48 -3.30
CA SER A 346 -15.74 9.73 -4.47
C SER A 346 -14.81 10.55 -5.36
N LEU A 347 -14.98 11.88 -5.43
CA LEU A 347 -14.14 12.79 -6.21
C LEU A 347 -12.73 12.95 -5.63
N ASP A 348 -12.56 12.69 -4.34
CA ASP A 348 -11.27 12.81 -3.64
C ASP A 348 -10.45 11.51 -3.72
N ALA A 349 -10.97 10.48 -4.40
CA ALA A 349 -10.29 9.21 -4.60
C ALA A 349 -9.00 9.40 -5.41
N ASN A 350 -7.96 8.68 -5.03
CA ASN A 350 -6.67 8.75 -5.71
C ASN A 350 -6.75 7.97 -7.03
N LYS A 351 -6.66 8.67 -8.17
CA LYS A 351 -6.65 8.07 -9.51
C LYS A 351 -5.28 7.48 -9.80
N ILE A 352 -5.22 6.16 -9.91
CA ILE A 352 -4.06 5.44 -10.40
C ILE A 352 -4.29 5.17 -11.88
N ASP A 353 -3.41 5.72 -12.72
CA ASP A 353 -3.36 5.49 -14.16
C ASP A 353 -1.91 5.13 -14.49
N ASN A 354 -1.62 3.83 -14.53
CA ASN A 354 -0.34 3.30 -14.97
C ASN A 354 -0.56 2.18 -16.00
N VAL A 355 0.51 1.51 -16.42
CA VAL A 355 0.45 0.52 -17.52
C VAL A 355 -0.38 -0.69 -17.10
N ILE A 356 -0.26 -1.08 -15.84
CA ILE A 356 -0.79 -2.32 -15.27
C ILE A 356 -2.19 -2.10 -14.69
N MET A 357 -2.40 -0.99 -13.98
CA MET A 357 -3.58 -0.69 -13.16
C MET A 357 -4.19 0.65 -13.54
N GLU A 358 -5.52 0.63 -13.69
CA GLU A 358 -6.34 1.82 -13.81
C GLU A 358 -7.48 1.70 -12.79
N ASN A 359 -7.37 2.42 -11.68
CA ASN A 359 -8.36 2.36 -10.61
C ASN A 359 -8.46 3.66 -9.80
N ASN A 360 -9.51 3.74 -8.98
CA ASN A 360 -9.70 4.81 -8.01
C ASN A 360 -9.50 4.24 -6.60
N GLU A 361 -8.39 4.60 -5.97
CA GLU A 361 -8.08 4.17 -4.61
C GLU A 361 -8.80 5.06 -3.59
N LYS A 362 -9.73 4.46 -2.83
CA LYS A 362 -10.50 5.13 -1.79
C LYS A 362 -9.79 5.23 -0.45
N PHE A 363 -8.68 4.52 -0.25
CA PHE A 363 -7.89 4.60 0.98
C PHE A 363 -6.41 4.73 0.63
N TYR A 364 -5.81 5.86 1.02
CA TYR A 364 -4.40 6.12 0.77
C TYR A 364 -3.74 6.79 1.98
N LEU A 365 -2.48 6.43 2.21
CA LEU A 365 -1.68 6.88 3.35
C LEU A 365 -0.42 7.59 2.88
N HIS A 366 -0.27 8.84 3.29
CA HIS A 366 0.96 9.60 3.09
C HIS A 366 1.78 9.60 4.38
N TYR A 367 3.06 9.30 4.23
CA TYR A 367 4.01 9.28 5.32
C TYR A 367 5.08 10.33 5.04
N ASN A 368 5.31 11.21 6.02
CA ASN A 368 6.30 12.29 5.93
C ASN A 368 7.37 12.10 6.99
N PHE A 369 8.64 12.25 6.60
CA PHE A 369 9.79 12.09 7.46
C PHE A 369 10.68 13.33 7.43
N PRO A 370 10.25 14.42 8.09
CA PRO A 370 11.00 15.66 8.08
C PRO A 370 12.34 15.51 8.80
N PRO A 371 13.39 16.25 8.38
CA PRO A 371 14.75 16.04 8.89
C PRO A 371 14.92 16.40 10.38
N PHE A 372 14.06 17.27 10.91
CA PHE A 372 14.03 17.58 12.35
C PHE A 372 13.70 16.35 13.21
N SER A 373 12.99 15.35 12.66
CA SER A 373 12.61 14.14 13.40
C SER A 373 13.79 13.28 13.85
N THR A 374 14.95 13.47 13.23
CA THR A 374 16.24 12.86 13.62
C THR A 374 17.26 13.91 14.06
N GLY A 375 16.87 15.18 14.21
CA GLY A 375 17.77 16.28 14.54
C GLY A 375 18.82 16.59 13.47
N GLU A 376 18.54 16.27 12.19
CA GLU A 376 19.46 16.48 11.07
C GLU A 376 19.03 17.64 10.17
N ILE A 377 19.95 18.13 9.33
CA ILE A 377 19.65 19.07 8.24
C ILE A 377 19.74 18.32 6.92
N ARG A 378 18.68 18.37 6.09
CA ARG A 378 18.66 17.79 4.75
C ARG A 378 17.87 18.69 3.79
N HIS A 379 18.28 18.74 2.53
CA HIS A 379 17.56 19.47 1.50
C HIS A 379 16.23 18.77 1.16
N ILE A 380 15.13 19.50 1.21
CA ILE A 380 13.80 18.98 0.87
C ILE A 380 13.61 19.09 -0.65
N ARG A 381 13.75 17.96 -1.36
CA ARG A 381 13.61 17.88 -2.84
C ARG A 381 12.31 17.17 -3.29
N GLY A 382 11.38 16.97 -2.37
CA GLY A 382 10.15 16.18 -2.56
C GLY A 382 10.14 14.92 -1.69
N VAL A 383 9.12 14.08 -1.89
CA VAL A 383 8.93 12.83 -1.14
C VAL A 383 9.99 11.81 -1.57
N SER A 384 10.74 11.30 -0.61
CA SER A 384 11.78 10.29 -0.86
C SER A 384 11.19 8.91 -1.13
N ARG A 385 11.97 8.04 -1.79
CA ARG A 385 11.58 6.63 -2.00
C ARG A 385 11.24 5.93 -0.66
N ARG A 386 12.00 6.22 0.40
CA ARG A 386 11.77 5.66 1.74
C ARG A 386 10.42 6.07 2.32
N GLU A 387 10.03 7.33 2.13
CA GLU A 387 8.74 7.83 2.61
C GLU A 387 7.57 7.17 1.88
N VAL A 388 7.62 7.06 0.55
CA VAL A 388 6.63 6.30 -0.25
C VAL A 388 6.56 4.85 0.24
N GLY A 389 7.72 4.24 0.46
CA GLY A 389 7.83 2.87 0.96
C GLY A 389 7.20 2.62 2.33
N HIS A 390 7.52 3.46 3.31
CA HIS A 390 6.94 3.37 4.65
C HIS A 390 5.44 3.68 4.65
N GLY A 391 5.01 4.64 3.83
CA GLY A 391 3.59 4.95 3.62
C GLY A 391 2.83 3.75 3.09
N ASN A 392 3.37 3.10 2.05
CA ASN A 392 2.79 1.89 1.48
C ASN A 392 2.74 0.73 2.48
N LEU A 393 3.81 0.48 3.26
CA LEU A 393 3.79 -0.55 4.31
C LEU A 393 2.66 -0.30 5.32
N ALA A 394 2.47 0.94 5.74
CA ALA A 394 1.40 1.28 6.69
C ALA A 394 0.01 1.23 6.05
N GLN A 395 -0.13 1.60 4.77
CA GLN A 395 -1.36 1.47 3.99
C GLN A 395 -1.78 0.01 3.88
N ARG A 396 -0.85 -0.86 3.47
CA ARG A 396 -1.03 -2.33 3.39
C ARG A 396 -1.50 -2.92 4.71
N ALA A 397 -0.92 -2.48 5.83
CA ALA A 397 -1.28 -2.95 7.17
C ALA A 397 -2.73 -2.66 7.56
N LEU A 398 -3.35 -1.61 7.01
CA LEU A 398 -4.66 -1.10 7.43
C LEU A 398 -5.78 -1.36 6.40
N LYS A 399 -5.45 -1.43 5.11
CA LYS A 399 -6.46 -1.43 4.04
C LYS A 399 -7.47 -2.57 4.15
N ASN A 400 -7.03 -3.77 4.53
CA ASN A 400 -7.89 -4.96 4.63
C ASN A 400 -8.81 -4.95 5.87
N ILE A 401 -8.53 -4.03 6.81
CA ILE A 401 -9.21 -3.90 8.09
C ILE A 401 -10.29 -2.80 8.05
N ILE A 402 -10.14 -1.85 7.13
CA ILE A 402 -11.14 -0.83 6.85
C ILE A 402 -12.28 -1.50 6.07
N PRO A 403 -13.52 -1.51 6.58
CA PRO A 403 -14.66 -2.02 5.82
C PRO A 403 -15.02 -1.09 4.66
N ASP A 404 -15.92 -1.55 3.78
CA ASP A 404 -16.50 -0.68 2.76
C ASP A 404 -17.14 0.55 3.42
N SER A 405 -16.64 1.71 2.98
CA SER A 405 -16.99 3.02 3.51
C SER A 405 -17.47 3.90 2.35
N PRO A 406 -18.52 4.72 2.55
CA PRO A 406 -18.92 5.71 1.54
C PRO A 406 -17.87 6.83 1.42
N TYR A 407 -16.95 6.95 2.38
CA TYR A 407 -15.90 7.95 2.36
C TYR A 407 -14.65 7.46 1.65
N THR A 408 -14.04 8.36 0.89
CA THR A 408 -12.61 8.30 0.62
C THR A 408 -11.85 8.71 1.87
N ILE A 409 -10.83 7.95 2.24
CA ILE A 409 -10.08 8.09 3.49
C ILE A 409 -8.62 8.40 3.15
N ARG A 410 -8.19 9.60 3.52
CA ARG A 410 -6.78 10.00 3.46
C ARG A 410 -6.19 9.98 4.87
N VAL A 411 -5.11 9.24 5.03
CA VAL A 411 -4.29 9.27 6.25
C VAL A 411 -2.99 10.03 5.96
N VAL A 412 -2.60 10.93 6.84
CA VAL A 412 -1.27 11.56 6.79
C VAL A 412 -0.59 11.36 8.13
N SER A 413 0.61 10.77 8.11
CA SER A 413 1.46 10.58 9.28
C SER A 413 2.71 11.45 9.17
N ASP A 414 2.80 12.44 10.05
CA ASP A 414 3.98 13.27 10.23
C ASP A 414 4.82 12.71 11.38
N ILE A 415 6.05 12.29 11.07
CA ILE A 415 6.97 11.80 12.09
C ILE A 415 7.64 12.98 12.78
N LEU A 416 7.42 13.09 14.08
CA LEU A 416 7.95 14.17 14.90
C LEU A 416 9.28 13.81 15.56
N GLU A 417 9.46 12.53 15.90
CA GLU A 417 10.67 11.96 16.48
C GLU A 417 10.90 10.55 15.90
N SER A 418 12.15 10.15 15.68
CA SER A 418 12.47 8.82 15.18
C SER A 418 13.79 8.25 15.69
N ASN A 419 13.69 7.36 16.68
CA ASN A 419 14.76 6.48 17.12
C ASN A 419 14.34 4.99 17.07
N GLY A 420 13.54 4.58 16.09
CA GLY A 420 13.21 3.17 15.86
C GLY A 420 11.83 2.93 15.26
N SER A 421 11.82 2.47 14.01
CA SER A 421 10.63 2.06 13.23
C SER A 421 9.41 2.99 13.36
N SER A 422 9.60 4.24 12.93
CA SER A 422 8.53 5.23 12.75
C SER A 422 7.38 4.73 11.87
N SER A 423 7.63 3.84 10.91
CA SER A 423 6.60 3.17 10.10
C SER A 423 5.62 2.36 10.95
N MET A 424 6.08 1.71 12.03
CA MET A 424 5.19 0.95 12.91
C MET A 424 4.42 1.89 13.85
N ALA A 425 5.04 2.99 14.28
CA ALA A 425 4.35 4.04 15.01
C ALA A 425 3.22 4.66 14.17
N THR A 426 3.45 4.86 12.85
CA THR A 426 2.41 5.29 11.90
C THR A 426 1.23 4.34 11.86
N VAL A 427 1.43 3.03 11.79
CA VAL A 427 0.33 2.05 11.79
C VAL A 427 -0.51 2.16 13.06
N CYS A 428 0.15 2.22 14.22
CA CYS A 428 -0.53 2.38 15.51
C CYS A 428 -1.32 3.69 15.59
N ALA A 429 -0.69 4.81 15.22
CA ALA A 429 -1.32 6.14 15.22
C ALA A 429 -2.50 6.20 14.23
N ALA A 430 -2.33 5.68 13.01
CA ALA A 430 -3.36 5.63 11.99
C ALA A 430 -4.56 4.77 12.42
N SER A 431 -4.32 3.62 13.04
CA SER A 431 -5.40 2.79 13.60
C SER A 431 -6.24 3.58 14.61
N LEU A 432 -5.60 4.31 15.53
CA LEU A 432 -6.28 5.17 16.51
C LEU A 432 -6.99 6.36 15.86
N ALA A 433 -6.35 7.01 14.87
CA ALA A 433 -6.91 8.16 14.19
C ALA A 433 -8.14 7.79 13.34
N LEU A 434 -8.15 6.61 12.71
CA LEU A 434 -9.32 6.07 11.99
C LEU A 434 -10.49 5.83 12.95
N MET A 435 -10.21 5.26 14.12
CA MET A 435 -11.20 5.06 15.18
C MET A 435 -11.72 6.40 15.73
N ASP A 436 -10.84 7.39 15.92
CA ASP A 436 -11.22 8.76 16.33
C ASP A 436 -12.10 9.46 15.28
N ALA A 437 -11.83 9.24 13.99
CA ALA A 437 -12.65 9.74 12.89
C ALA A 437 -14.04 9.09 12.79
N GLY A 438 -14.28 8.02 13.55
CA GLY A 438 -15.52 7.25 13.50
C GLY A 438 -15.58 6.24 12.37
N ILE A 439 -14.44 5.90 11.75
CA ILE A 439 -14.36 4.78 10.81
C ILE A 439 -14.44 3.47 11.60
N SER A 440 -15.40 2.63 11.22
CA SER A 440 -15.70 1.36 11.87
C SER A 440 -14.71 0.25 11.46
N ILE A 441 -13.42 0.44 11.72
CA ILE A 441 -12.41 -0.59 11.42
C ILE A 441 -12.73 -1.92 12.14
N LYS A 442 -12.49 -3.06 11.49
CA LYS A 442 -12.85 -4.39 12.01
C LYS A 442 -12.17 -4.68 13.35
N ASN A 443 -10.85 -4.48 13.41
CA ASN A 443 -10.03 -4.62 14.60
C ASN A 443 -8.91 -3.58 14.56
N PRO A 444 -8.48 -2.99 15.69
CA PRO A 444 -7.30 -2.14 15.69
C PRO A 444 -6.04 -2.93 15.29
N VAL A 445 -5.12 -2.26 14.58
CA VAL A 445 -3.87 -2.85 14.07
C VAL A 445 -2.70 -2.23 14.82
N SER A 446 -1.80 -3.07 15.35
CA SER A 446 -0.53 -2.65 15.92
C SER A 446 0.64 -3.15 15.10
N GLY A 447 1.80 -2.51 15.26
CA GLY A 447 3.03 -2.87 14.56
C GLY A 447 4.25 -2.89 15.47
N ILE A 448 5.17 -3.81 15.22
CA ILE A 448 6.45 -3.91 15.92
C ILE A 448 7.60 -4.11 14.93
N SER A 449 8.77 -3.61 15.30
CA SER A 449 10.03 -3.90 14.62
C SER A 449 10.87 -4.86 15.46
N MET A 450 11.38 -5.89 14.81
CA MET A 450 12.15 -6.98 15.40
C MET A 450 13.55 -6.98 14.81
N GLY A 451 14.52 -7.31 15.63
CA GLY A 451 15.91 -7.46 15.24
C GLY A 451 16.44 -8.86 15.55
N LEU A 452 17.49 -9.24 14.83
CA LEU A 452 18.29 -10.42 15.12
C LEU A 452 19.76 -10.03 15.12
N ILE A 453 20.50 -10.50 16.12
CA ILE A 453 21.96 -10.44 16.15
C ILE A 453 22.50 -11.87 16.27
N MET A 454 23.37 -12.24 15.33
CA MET A 454 24.00 -13.55 15.17
C MET A 454 25.53 -13.43 15.20
N GLU A 455 26.16 -13.93 16.25
CA GLU A 455 27.63 -14.02 16.32
C GLU A 455 28.01 -15.43 16.78
N ASP A 456 28.92 -16.07 16.04
CA ASP A 456 29.26 -17.48 16.21
C ASP A 456 27.97 -18.35 16.32
N ASP A 457 27.80 -19.11 17.40
CA ASP A 457 26.60 -19.93 17.66
C ASP A 457 25.47 -19.18 18.40
N LYS A 458 25.71 -17.96 18.88
CA LYS A 458 24.73 -17.21 19.68
C LYS A 458 23.81 -16.39 18.79
N LYS A 459 22.51 -16.52 19.04
CA LYS A 459 21.42 -15.85 18.32
C LYS A 459 20.52 -15.13 19.32
N ILE A 460 20.43 -13.80 19.22
CA ILE A 460 19.62 -12.97 20.11
C ILE A 460 18.55 -12.25 19.28
N ILE A 461 17.28 -12.52 19.61
CA ILE A 461 16.11 -11.85 19.01
C ILE A 461 15.73 -10.66 19.90
N ILE A 462 15.57 -9.48 19.29
CA ILE A 462 15.31 -8.22 19.97
C ILE A 462 13.98 -7.64 19.51
N SER A 463 13.12 -7.27 20.46
CA SER A 463 11.84 -6.58 20.23
C SER A 463 12.00 -5.06 20.28
N ASP A 464 11.26 -4.36 19.42
CA ASP A 464 11.21 -2.89 19.39
C ASP A 464 12.61 -2.26 19.26
N ILE A 465 13.25 -2.55 18.14
CA ILE A 465 14.63 -2.11 17.82
C ILE A 465 14.77 -0.59 17.70
N LEU A 466 15.92 -0.10 18.15
CA LEU A 466 16.40 1.27 17.95
C LEU A 466 17.04 1.45 16.57
N GLY A 467 17.26 2.70 16.15
CA GLY A 467 17.94 2.99 14.88
C GLY A 467 19.37 2.44 14.82
N GLU A 468 20.12 2.50 15.93
CA GLU A 468 21.46 1.92 16.00
C GLU A 468 21.42 0.38 15.97
N GLU A 469 20.45 -0.24 16.64
CA GLU A 469 20.31 -1.70 16.67
C GLU A 469 19.93 -2.25 15.29
N ASP A 470 19.14 -1.52 14.51
CA ASP A 470 18.88 -1.81 13.10
C ASP A 470 20.19 -1.80 12.29
N TYR A 471 20.98 -0.73 12.40
CA TYR A 471 22.24 -0.59 11.66
C TYR A 471 23.24 -1.74 11.96
N PHE A 472 23.30 -2.19 13.21
CA PHE A 472 24.20 -3.25 13.63
C PHE A 472 23.64 -4.66 13.49
N GLY A 473 22.32 -4.82 13.42
CA GLY A 473 21.63 -6.10 13.34
C GLY A 473 21.82 -6.83 12.01
N ASP A 474 21.47 -8.12 12.00
CA ASP A 474 21.44 -8.98 10.80
C ASP A 474 20.05 -9.04 10.16
N LEU A 475 19.02 -8.69 10.92
CA LEU A 475 17.62 -8.70 10.52
C LEU A 475 16.97 -7.40 10.98
N ASP A 476 16.22 -6.76 10.08
CA ASP A 476 15.15 -5.81 10.40
C ASP A 476 13.83 -6.41 9.92
N PHE A 477 12.97 -6.78 10.87
CA PHE A 477 11.68 -7.35 10.55
C PHE A 477 10.54 -6.54 11.16
N LYS A 478 9.81 -5.86 10.29
CA LYS A 478 8.62 -5.09 10.62
C LYS A 478 7.40 -5.97 10.37
N ILE A 479 6.56 -6.10 11.38
CA ILE A 479 5.35 -6.91 11.28
C ILE A 479 4.20 -6.22 11.98
N THR A 480 3.05 -6.25 11.32
CA THR A 480 1.81 -5.59 11.74
C THR A 480 0.69 -6.60 11.79
N GLY A 481 -0.31 -6.34 12.62
CA GLY A 481 -1.51 -7.15 12.61
C GLY A 481 -2.45 -6.82 13.75
N THR A 482 -3.54 -7.56 13.78
CA THR A 482 -4.56 -7.49 14.81
C THR A 482 -4.32 -8.60 15.83
N LYS A 483 -5.27 -8.76 16.76
CA LYS A 483 -5.36 -9.93 17.63
C LYS A 483 -5.65 -11.25 16.89
N ASN A 484 -6.17 -11.20 15.67
CA ASN A 484 -6.57 -12.39 14.91
C ASN A 484 -5.48 -12.87 13.94
N GLY A 485 -4.52 -12.02 13.59
CA GLY A 485 -3.47 -12.41 12.67
C GLY A 485 -2.65 -11.22 12.13
N ILE A 486 -1.75 -11.54 11.22
CA ILE A 486 -0.84 -10.62 10.54
C ILE A 486 -1.60 -9.91 9.41
N THR A 487 -1.34 -8.62 9.22
CA THR A 487 -1.94 -7.83 8.13
C THR A 487 -0.94 -7.30 7.12
N ALA A 488 0.30 -7.02 7.53
CA ALA A 488 1.39 -6.69 6.62
C ALA A 488 2.74 -6.92 7.28
N CYS A 489 3.77 -7.12 6.46
CA CYS A 489 5.13 -7.27 6.92
C CYS A 489 6.16 -6.71 5.93
N GLN A 490 7.34 -6.40 6.46
CA GLN A 490 8.53 -6.07 5.70
C GLN A 490 9.73 -6.68 6.43
N MET A 491 10.51 -7.53 5.75
CA MET A 491 11.71 -8.18 6.29
C MET A 491 12.93 -7.85 5.45
N ASP A 492 14.04 -7.50 6.10
CA ASP A 492 15.33 -7.20 5.49
C ASP A 492 16.44 -7.96 6.22
N ILE A 493 17.13 -8.85 5.52
CA ILE A 493 18.26 -9.63 6.03
C ILE A 493 19.55 -9.06 5.45
N LYS A 494 20.43 -8.59 6.33
CA LYS A 494 21.60 -7.77 5.97
C LYS A 494 22.89 -8.58 5.80
N ASN A 495 22.91 -9.83 6.28
CA ASN A 495 24.08 -10.70 6.22
C ASN A 495 23.73 -12.00 5.51
N SER A 496 24.69 -12.55 4.75
CA SER A 496 24.59 -13.84 4.06
C SER A 496 24.56 -15.06 5.00
N LYS A 497 24.56 -14.85 6.33
CA LYS A 497 24.46 -15.94 7.31
C LYS A 497 23.04 -16.48 7.30
N LYS A 498 22.94 -17.80 7.06
CA LYS A 498 21.68 -18.54 6.94
C LYS A 498 20.79 -18.39 8.18
N ILE A 499 19.67 -17.67 8.05
CA ILE A 499 18.60 -17.66 9.05
C ILE A 499 17.71 -18.88 8.78
N THR A 500 17.72 -19.83 9.72
CA THR A 500 16.89 -21.04 9.67
C THR A 500 15.42 -20.74 9.97
N TYR A 501 14.49 -21.53 9.43
CA TYR A 501 13.05 -21.39 9.67
C TYR A 501 12.67 -21.51 11.16
N ASP A 502 13.39 -22.30 11.95
CA ASP A 502 13.18 -22.36 13.41
C ASP A 502 13.42 -21.02 14.12
N ILE A 503 14.41 -20.25 13.67
CA ILE A 503 14.69 -18.90 14.20
C ILE A 503 13.59 -17.95 13.76
N LEU A 504 13.17 -18.00 12.48
CA LEU A 504 12.05 -17.19 11.98
C LEU A 504 10.77 -17.44 12.79
N LYS A 505 10.46 -18.72 13.09
CA LYS A 505 9.34 -19.08 13.96
C LYS A 505 9.45 -18.43 15.35
N LYS A 506 10.63 -18.50 15.98
CA LYS A 506 10.87 -17.83 17.28
C LYS A 506 10.70 -16.31 17.20
N ILE A 507 11.17 -15.68 16.12
CA ILE A 507 11.01 -14.25 15.88
C ILE A 507 9.53 -13.89 15.75
N LEU A 508 8.77 -14.66 14.97
CA LEU A 508 7.33 -14.44 14.77
C LEU A 508 6.55 -14.54 16.08
N MET A 509 6.84 -15.55 16.91
CA MET A 509 6.17 -15.70 18.22
C MET A 509 6.50 -14.54 19.16
N GLN A 510 7.77 -14.12 19.24
CA GLN A 510 8.15 -12.95 20.04
C GLN A 510 7.54 -11.65 19.48
N ALA A 511 7.37 -11.55 18.17
CA ALA A 511 6.72 -10.42 17.53
C ALA A 511 5.22 -10.39 17.83
N LEU A 512 4.53 -11.54 17.82
CA LEU A 512 3.13 -11.67 18.21
C LEU A 512 2.91 -11.14 19.63
N GLU A 513 3.70 -11.60 20.60
CA GLU A 513 3.66 -11.10 21.98
C GLU A 513 3.81 -9.56 22.02
N GLY A 514 4.77 -9.03 21.27
CA GLY A 514 5.02 -7.61 21.24
C GLY A 514 3.92 -6.78 20.56
N ARG A 515 3.33 -7.28 19.46
CA ARG A 515 2.19 -6.65 18.80
C ARG A 515 0.99 -6.59 19.73
N LEU A 516 0.68 -7.69 20.43
CA LEU A 516 -0.44 -7.74 21.38
C LEU A 516 -0.22 -6.78 22.56
N PHE A 517 1.00 -6.71 23.11
CA PHE A 517 1.31 -5.74 24.16
C PHE A 517 1.08 -4.29 23.71
N ILE A 518 1.53 -3.92 22.50
CA ILE A 518 1.31 -2.58 21.93
C ILE A 518 -0.18 -2.33 21.70
N LEU A 519 -0.90 -3.33 21.18
CA LEU A 519 -2.33 -3.26 20.91
C LEU A 519 -3.12 -2.99 22.21
N ASP A 520 -2.77 -3.67 23.30
CA ASP A 520 -3.40 -3.47 24.60
C ASP A 520 -3.21 -2.04 25.13
N LYS A 521 -2.04 -1.43 24.88
CA LYS A 521 -1.81 -0.01 25.23
C LYS A 521 -2.66 0.93 24.38
N MET A 522 -2.82 0.65 23.08
CA MET A 522 -3.67 1.43 22.19
C MET A 522 -5.15 1.35 22.58
N ILE A 523 -5.66 0.15 22.88
CA ILE A 523 -7.05 -0.09 23.28
C ILE A 523 -7.38 0.63 24.60
N LYS A 524 -6.41 0.78 25.51
CA LYS A 524 -6.59 1.60 26.72
C LYS A 524 -6.83 3.09 26.41
N THR A 525 -6.26 3.64 25.34
CA THR A 525 -6.52 5.02 24.90
C THR A 525 -7.88 5.16 24.23
N LEU A 526 -8.23 4.25 23.31
CA LEU A 526 -9.51 4.27 22.63
C LEU A 526 -10.01 2.84 22.38
N PRO A 527 -10.89 2.30 23.25
CA PRO A 527 -11.30 0.89 23.16
C PRO A 527 -12.08 0.53 21.90
N LYS A 528 -12.84 1.48 21.36
CA LYS A 528 -13.68 1.32 20.18
C LYS A 528 -13.76 2.63 19.39
N TYR A 529 -13.99 2.54 18.09
CA TYR A 529 -14.23 3.69 17.23
C TYR A 529 -15.39 4.56 17.74
N ARG A 530 -15.34 5.86 17.44
CA ARG A 530 -16.41 6.80 17.82
C ARG A 530 -17.69 6.49 17.06
N LYS A 531 -18.82 6.39 17.75
CA LYS A 531 -20.14 6.21 17.13
C LYS A 531 -20.58 7.43 16.31
N LYS A 532 -20.20 8.62 16.76
CA LYS A 532 -20.56 9.90 16.12
C LYS A 532 -19.31 10.53 15.54
N MET A 533 -19.34 10.79 14.23
CA MET A 533 -18.30 11.55 13.53
C MET A 533 -18.30 13.02 13.98
N LYS A 534 -17.17 13.72 13.79
CA LYS A 534 -17.05 15.13 14.16
C LYS A 534 -17.99 16.03 13.34
N PRO A 535 -18.35 17.22 13.85
CA PRO A 535 -19.29 18.11 13.16
C PRO A 535 -18.83 18.57 11.78
N ASN A 536 -17.52 18.77 11.59
CA ASN A 536 -16.92 19.22 10.34
C ASN A 536 -16.73 18.09 9.31
N THR A 537 -16.97 16.83 9.67
CA THR A 537 -16.91 15.71 8.73
C THR A 537 -18.02 15.82 7.69
N PRO A 538 -17.71 15.78 6.38
CA PRO A 538 -18.72 15.82 5.33
C PRO A 538 -19.74 14.70 5.56
N LYS A 539 -21.01 14.96 5.25
CA LYS A 539 -22.05 13.95 5.33
C LYS A 539 -22.26 13.38 3.94
N ILE A 540 -22.18 12.06 3.82
CA ILE A 540 -22.41 11.35 2.56
C ILE A 540 -23.61 10.44 2.75
N TYR A 541 -24.54 10.52 1.81
CA TYR A 541 -25.65 9.59 1.68
C TYR A 541 -25.63 8.95 0.30
N THR A 542 -25.93 7.66 0.25
CA THR A 542 -25.88 6.87 -0.96
C THR A 542 -27.23 6.22 -1.21
N LEU A 543 -27.70 6.20 -2.45
CA LEU A 543 -28.89 5.48 -2.85
C LEU A 543 -28.76 4.90 -4.25
N ASP A 544 -29.44 3.78 -4.47
CA ASP A 544 -29.56 3.17 -5.79
C ASP A 544 -30.87 3.59 -6.45
N ILE A 545 -30.78 3.95 -7.72
CA ILE A 545 -31.93 4.20 -8.59
C ILE A 545 -31.92 3.23 -9.77
N PRO A 546 -33.08 2.89 -10.35
CA PRO A 546 -33.08 2.08 -11.56
C PRO A 546 -32.43 2.83 -12.75
N LYS A 547 -31.69 2.10 -13.60
CA LYS A 547 -30.87 2.68 -14.69
C LYS A 547 -31.64 3.60 -15.65
N ASN A 548 -32.92 3.33 -15.90
CA ASN A 548 -33.77 4.16 -16.73
C ASN A 548 -34.01 5.59 -16.18
N PHE A 549 -33.82 5.81 -14.88
CA PHE A 549 -33.98 7.13 -14.25
C PHE A 549 -32.70 7.96 -14.21
N ILE A 550 -31.54 7.41 -14.54
CA ILE A 550 -30.26 8.16 -14.53
C ILE A 550 -30.37 9.41 -15.42
N GLY A 551 -30.86 9.25 -16.65
CA GLY A 551 -31.06 10.37 -17.57
C GLY A 551 -32.07 11.40 -17.06
N SER A 552 -33.10 10.98 -16.33
CA SER A 552 -34.10 11.88 -15.73
C SER A 552 -33.53 12.71 -14.59
N VAL A 553 -32.64 12.14 -13.77
CA VAL A 553 -31.99 12.87 -12.66
C VAL A 553 -30.92 13.83 -13.17
N ILE A 554 -30.15 13.44 -14.19
CA ILE A 554 -29.15 14.33 -14.83
C ILE A 554 -29.85 15.47 -15.58
N GLY A 555 -30.87 15.13 -16.37
CA GLY A 555 -31.59 16.05 -17.24
C GLY A 555 -30.79 16.51 -18.46
N PRO A 556 -31.42 17.22 -19.42
CA PRO A 556 -30.74 17.71 -20.62
C PRO A 556 -29.54 18.60 -20.27
N GLY A 557 -28.35 18.21 -20.74
CA GLY A 557 -27.09 18.93 -20.48
C GLY A 557 -26.67 19.00 -19.00
N GLY A 558 -27.22 18.15 -18.13
CA GLY A 558 -26.94 18.19 -16.69
C GLY A 558 -27.69 19.29 -15.92
N ARG A 559 -28.66 19.97 -16.55
CA ARG A 559 -29.36 21.10 -15.94
C ARG A 559 -30.11 20.73 -14.66
N ILE A 560 -30.76 19.56 -14.62
CA ILE A 560 -31.57 19.15 -13.46
C ILE A 560 -30.66 18.84 -12.26
N ILE A 561 -29.60 18.04 -12.46
CA ILE A 561 -28.67 17.72 -11.38
C ILE A 561 -27.94 18.98 -10.87
N GLN A 562 -27.59 19.93 -11.75
CA GLN A 562 -27.01 21.21 -11.32
C GLN A 562 -27.99 22.07 -10.52
N ASP A 563 -29.27 22.11 -10.92
CA ASP A 563 -30.32 22.83 -10.19
C ASP A 563 -30.57 22.23 -8.79
N ILE A 564 -30.62 20.90 -8.69
CA ILE A 564 -30.73 20.20 -7.40
C ILE A 564 -29.55 20.59 -6.51
N GLN A 565 -28.32 20.38 -7.00
CA GLN A 565 -27.09 20.68 -6.25
C GLN A 565 -27.03 22.13 -5.76
N SER A 566 -27.43 23.09 -6.60
CA SER A 566 -27.49 24.51 -6.27
C SER A 566 -28.52 24.80 -5.18
N ARG A 567 -29.74 24.28 -5.31
CA ARG A 567 -30.84 24.49 -4.35
C ARG A 567 -30.58 23.87 -2.99
N THR A 568 -29.96 22.70 -2.95
CA THR A 568 -29.72 21.96 -1.72
C THR A 568 -28.33 22.20 -1.15
N ASN A 569 -27.46 22.92 -1.87
CA ASN A 569 -26.05 23.13 -1.52
C ASN A 569 -25.36 21.79 -1.21
N THR A 570 -25.55 20.83 -2.12
CA THR A 570 -24.96 19.48 -2.08
C THR A 570 -24.18 19.21 -3.36
N ASN A 571 -23.22 18.29 -3.30
CA ASN A 571 -22.58 17.72 -4.49
C ASN A 571 -23.18 16.35 -4.76
N ILE A 572 -23.58 16.08 -6.01
CA ILE A 572 -24.25 14.83 -6.40
C ILE A 572 -23.45 14.18 -7.51
N VAL A 573 -22.93 12.99 -7.22
CA VAL A 573 -22.20 12.16 -8.18
C VAL A 573 -23.07 10.97 -8.53
N ILE A 574 -23.19 10.68 -9.82
CA ILE A 574 -23.97 9.54 -10.31
C ILE A 574 -23.01 8.62 -11.08
N GLU A 575 -22.91 7.37 -10.63
CA GLU A 575 -22.17 6.31 -11.29
C GLU A 575 -23.15 5.26 -11.82
N GLU A 576 -22.92 4.78 -13.04
CA GLU A 576 -23.68 3.66 -13.57
C GLU A 576 -23.05 2.34 -13.13
N LYS A 577 -23.80 1.49 -12.42
CA LYS A 577 -23.36 0.17 -11.95
C LYS A 577 -24.37 -0.90 -12.39
N ASP A 578 -23.98 -1.70 -13.37
CA ASP A 578 -24.79 -2.80 -13.93
C ASP A 578 -26.22 -2.38 -14.34
N LYS A 579 -27.21 -2.66 -13.49
CA LYS A 579 -28.66 -2.39 -13.72
C LYS A 579 -29.17 -1.17 -12.95
N PHE A 580 -28.33 -0.51 -12.15
CA PHE A 580 -28.71 0.60 -11.28
C PHE A 580 -27.79 1.81 -11.50
N GLY A 581 -28.31 3.00 -11.22
CA GLY A 581 -27.52 4.20 -11.01
C GLY A 581 -27.24 4.35 -9.52
N TYR A 582 -25.97 4.36 -9.15
CA TYR A 582 -25.52 4.64 -7.80
C TYR A 582 -25.36 6.15 -7.65
N ILE A 583 -26.15 6.76 -6.76
CA ILE A 583 -26.10 8.19 -6.46
C ILE A 583 -25.40 8.40 -5.11
N GLU A 584 -24.36 9.21 -5.12
CA GLU A 584 -23.68 9.73 -3.94
C GLU A 584 -24.05 11.21 -3.76
N ILE A 585 -24.61 11.56 -2.59
CA ILE A 585 -24.99 12.92 -2.22
C ILE A 585 -24.11 13.36 -1.06
N VAL A 586 -23.34 14.42 -1.27
CA VAL A 586 -22.41 14.97 -0.28
C VAL A 586 -22.93 16.34 0.16
N GLY A 587 -23.07 16.54 1.46
CA GLY A 587 -23.56 17.78 2.04
C GLY A 587 -22.89 18.15 3.37
N LYS A 588 -23.09 19.40 3.79
CA LYS A 588 -22.62 19.91 5.09
C LYS A 588 -23.53 19.51 6.25
N THR A 589 -24.83 19.40 6.00
CA THR A 589 -25.87 19.09 7.00
C THR A 589 -26.76 17.96 6.50
N TYR A 590 -27.40 17.22 7.42
CA TYR A 590 -28.36 16.18 7.07
C TYR A 590 -29.61 16.73 6.38
N GLU A 591 -30.04 17.95 6.74
CA GLU A 591 -31.19 18.63 6.13
C GLU A 591 -30.97 18.89 4.62
N ASN A 592 -29.79 19.38 4.25
CA ASN A 592 -29.44 19.61 2.84
C ASN A 592 -29.51 18.32 2.03
N ILE A 593 -29.01 17.22 2.61
CA ILE A 593 -29.01 15.90 1.98
C ILE A 593 -30.44 15.37 1.88
N GLU A 594 -31.25 15.49 2.93
CA GLU A 594 -32.64 15.03 2.93
C GLU A 594 -33.47 15.74 1.87
N ASN A 595 -33.29 17.05 1.71
CA ASN A 595 -33.92 17.81 0.65
C ASN A 595 -33.51 17.30 -0.74
N ALA A 596 -32.24 17.00 -0.96
CA ALA A 596 -31.76 16.43 -2.23
C ALA A 596 -32.34 15.02 -2.47
N ILE A 597 -32.38 14.17 -1.44
CA ILE A 597 -32.98 12.84 -1.49
C ILE A 597 -34.45 12.92 -1.88
N ASN A 598 -35.21 13.84 -1.28
CA ASN A 598 -36.64 13.99 -1.55
C ASN A 598 -36.89 14.37 -3.01
N ILE A 599 -36.12 15.32 -3.55
CA ILE A 599 -36.23 15.72 -4.96
C ILE A 599 -35.87 14.54 -5.88
N ILE A 600 -34.82 13.78 -5.56
CA ILE A 600 -34.43 12.60 -6.36
C ILE A 600 -35.50 11.51 -6.29
N LYS A 601 -36.09 11.26 -5.11
CA LYS A 601 -37.18 10.28 -4.93
C LYS A 601 -38.45 10.68 -5.68
N GLU A 602 -38.75 11.97 -5.79
CA GLU A 602 -39.85 12.47 -6.63
C GLU A 602 -39.61 12.17 -8.11
N ILE A 603 -38.39 12.41 -8.61
CA ILE A 603 -38.01 12.15 -10.01
C ILE A 603 -37.99 10.66 -10.32
N THR A 604 -37.51 9.85 -9.38
CA THR A 604 -37.36 8.39 -9.51
C THR A 604 -38.57 7.61 -9.03
N PHE A 605 -39.69 8.30 -8.85
CA PHE A 605 -40.93 7.71 -8.38
C PHE A 605 -41.49 6.73 -9.41
N ILE A 606 -41.61 5.46 -9.01
CA ILE A 606 -42.29 4.43 -9.80
C ILE A 606 -43.71 4.22 -9.23
N PRO A 607 -44.77 4.52 -10.00
CA PRO A 607 -46.13 4.21 -9.59
C PRO A 607 -46.36 2.69 -9.49
N LYS A 608 -47.04 2.25 -8.42
CA LYS A 608 -47.42 0.83 -8.22
C LYS A 608 -48.91 0.63 -8.46
N ILE A 609 -49.26 -0.37 -9.27
CA ILE A 609 -50.65 -0.78 -9.51
C ILE A 609 -51.30 -1.15 -8.17
N GLY A 610 -52.55 -0.71 -7.96
CA GLY A 610 -53.34 -0.98 -6.77
C GLY A 610 -53.06 -0.09 -5.57
N LYS A 611 -52.03 0.76 -5.59
CA LYS A 611 -51.77 1.73 -4.52
C LYS A 611 -52.59 3.01 -4.71
N VAL A 612 -52.99 3.61 -3.59
CA VAL A 612 -53.70 4.90 -3.55
C VAL A 612 -52.69 6.04 -3.42
N TYR A 613 -52.87 7.07 -4.23
CA TYR A 613 -52.03 8.26 -4.25
C TYR A 613 -52.89 9.53 -4.19
N LYS A 614 -52.39 10.55 -3.50
CA LYS A 614 -52.92 11.91 -3.60
C LYS A 614 -52.43 12.53 -4.90
N ALA A 615 -53.36 12.90 -5.78
CA ALA A 615 -53.07 13.45 -7.09
C ALA A 615 -53.64 14.87 -7.25
N LYS A 616 -52.90 15.73 -7.95
CA LYS A 616 -53.36 17.09 -8.28
C LYS A 616 -53.97 17.13 -9.67
N VAL A 617 -55.17 17.69 -9.82
CA VAL A 617 -55.80 17.88 -11.14
C VAL A 617 -55.03 18.94 -11.93
N LYS A 618 -54.44 18.55 -13.07
CA LYS A 618 -53.65 19.44 -13.96
C LYS A 618 -54.47 20.02 -15.09
N SER A 619 -55.25 19.16 -15.74
CA SER A 619 -56.09 19.56 -16.86
C SER A 619 -57.33 18.70 -16.94
N ILE A 620 -58.41 19.29 -17.43
CA ILE A 620 -59.70 18.63 -17.62
C ILE A 620 -59.98 18.61 -19.12
N LYS A 621 -60.47 17.46 -19.62
CA LYS A 621 -60.92 17.24 -21.00
C LYS A 621 -62.30 16.57 -20.95
N ASN A 622 -63.05 16.64 -22.04
CA ASN A 622 -64.42 16.11 -22.10
C ASN A 622 -64.55 14.62 -21.71
N PHE A 623 -63.48 13.83 -21.84
CA PHE A 623 -63.47 12.39 -21.55
C PHE A 623 -62.80 12.02 -20.21
N GLY A 624 -62.14 12.95 -19.52
CA GLY A 624 -61.42 12.67 -18.28
C GLY A 624 -60.58 13.83 -17.77
N ALA A 625 -60.06 13.68 -16.57
CA ALA A 625 -59.09 14.60 -15.96
C ALA A 625 -57.69 13.99 -15.97
N PHE A 626 -56.69 14.76 -16.38
CA PHE A 626 -55.29 14.40 -16.17
C PHE A 626 -54.87 14.84 -14.78
N VAL A 627 -54.44 13.87 -13.98
CA VAL A 627 -54.04 14.10 -12.59
C VAL A 627 -52.59 13.69 -12.39
N GLU A 628 -51.82 14.55 -11.71
CA GLU A 628 -50.41 14.36 -11.42
C GLU A 628 -50.25 13.69 -10.05
N ILE A 629 -49.72 12.46 -10.03
CA ILE A 629 -49.48 11.68 -8.80
C ILE A 629 -48.09 11.93 -8.19
N SER A 630 -47.14 12.34 -9.01
CA SER A 630 -45.81 12.82 -8.64
C SER A 630 -45.32 13.75 -9.75
N LYS A 631 -44.34 14.59 -9.48
CA LYS A 631 -43.83 15.61 -10.42
C LYS A 631 -43.47 14.99 -11.78
N GLY A 632 -44.23 15.34 -12.82
CA GLY A 632 -44.05 14.82 -14.19
C GLY A 632 -44.63 13.42 -14.46
N VAL A 633 -45.36 12.83 -13.50
CA VAL A 633 -46.02 11.53 -13.60
C VAL A 633 -47.54 11.75 -13.60
N GLU A 634 -48.14 11.74 -14.79
CA GLU A 634 -49.56 12.02 -15.01
C GLU A 634 -50.32 10.76 -15.42
N GLY A 635 -51.53 10.59 -14.88
CA GLY A 635 -52.46 9.53 -15.27
C GLY A 635 -53.81 10.10 -15.68
N LEU A 636 -54.54 9.33 -16.48
CA LEU A 636 -55.89 9.69 -16.91
C LEU A 636 -56.91 9.12 -15.91
N LEU A 637 -57.66 10.01 -15.27
CA LEU A 637 -58.88 9.70 -14.53
C LEU A 637 -60.06 9.85 -15.50
N HIS A 638 -60.54 8.73 -16.03
CA HIS A 638 -61.66 8.72 -16.98
C HIS A 638 -62.96 9.18 -16.29
N ILE A 639 -63.87 9.83 -17.02
CA ILE A 639 -65.12 10.38 -16.46
C ILE A 639 -65.97 9.32 -15.72
N SER A 640 -65.94 8.07 -16.17
CA SER A 640 -66.65 6.95 -15.52
C SER A 640 -66.04 6.47 -14.20
N GLU A 641 -64.80 6.87 -13.91
CA GLU A 641 -64.00 6.45 -12.76
C GLU A 641 -63.86 7.55 -11.69
N ILE A 642 -64.54 8.70 -11.87
CA ILE A 642 -64.54 9.81 -10.90
C ILE A 642 -65.44 9.49 -9.69
N GLY A 643 -66.64 8.95 -9.93
CA GLY A 643 -67.63 8.67 -8.90
C GLY A 643 -68.73 7.71 -9.36
N TRP A 644 -69.71 7.42 -8.49
CA TRP A 644 -70.83 6.53 -8.82
C TRP A 644 -71.97 7.21 -9.58
N LYS A 645 -72.05 8.54 -9.52
CA LYS A 645 -73.04 9.35 -10.25
C LYS A 645 -72.60 9.53 -11.71
N ARG A 646 -73.55 9.54 -12.65
CA ARG A 646 -73.27 9.84 -14.05
C ARG A 646 -73.13 11.35 -14.21
N LEU A 647 -71.90 11.80 -14.44
CA LEU A 647 -71.57 13.21 -14.67
C LEU A 647 -71.75 13.56 -16.16
N ASN A 648 -72.35 14.73 -16.43
CA ASN A 648 -72.41 15.29 -17.80
C ASN A 648 -71.19 16.17 -18.09
N LYS A 649 -70.66 16.85 -17.06
CA LYS A 649 -69.43 17.64 -17.11
C LYS A 649 -68.53 17.27 -15.92
N ILE A 650 -67.22 17.25 -16.15
CA ILE A 650 -66.23 16.88 -15.10
C ILE A 650 -66.11 18.01 -14.07
N GLU A 651 -66.33 19.25 -14.52
CA GLU A 651 -66.33 20.47 -13.72
C GLU A 651 -67.42 20.49 -12.64
N GLU A 652 -68.38 19.56 -12.67
CA GLU A 652 -69.38 19.38 -11.61
C GLU A 652 -68.77 18.78 -10.33
N GLU A 653 -67.64 18.07 -10.43
CA GLU A 653 -67.05 17.34 -9.30
C GLU A 653 -65.54 17.58 -9.09
N LEU A 654 -64.83 18.08 -10.11
CA LEU A 654 -63.39 18.35 -10.05
C LEU A 654 -63.04 19.70 -10.68
N ASN A 655 -62.22 20.48 -9.99
CA ASN A 655 -61.62 21.70 -10.51
C ASN A 655 -60.12 21.52 -10.78
N ILE A 656 -59.58 22.32 -11.69
CA ILE A 656 -58.14 22.38 -11.93
C ILE A 656 -57.46 22.86 -10.63
N GLY A 657 -56.51 22.07 -10.14
CA GLY A 657 -55.79 22.33 -8.90
C GLY A 657 -56.23 21.50 -7.70
N ASP A 658 -57.37 20.80 -7.78
CA ASP A 658 -57.88 19.98 -6.68
C ASP A 658 -56.95 18.82 -6.35
N MET A 659 -56.86 18.48 -5.05
CA MET A 659 -56.12 17.33 -4.52
C MET A 659 -57.09 16.20 -4.21
N ILE A 660 -57.00 15.09 -4.95
CA ILE A 660 -57.91 13.94 -4.82
C ILE A 660 -57.14 12.63 -4.61
N ASP A 661 -57.74 11.69 -3.86
CA ASP A 661 -57.20 10.33 -3.73
C ASP A 661 -57.62 9.48 -4.93
N VAL A 662 -56.65 8.85 -5.59
CA VAL A 662 -56.85 7.99 -6.77
C VAL A 662 -56.07 6.69 -6.64
N LYS A 663 -56.67 5.59 -7.07
CA LYS A 663 -56.04 4.26 -7.14
C LYS A 663 -55.59 3.95 -8.56
N ILE A 664 -54.38 3.43 -8.71
CA ILE A 664 -53.88 2.98 -10.02
C ILE A 664 -54.53 1.64 -10.37
N MET A 665 -55.28 1.60 -11.47
CA MET A 665 -55.99 0.40 -11.91
C MET A 665 -55.16 -0.41 -12.89
N GLU A 666 -54.59 0.26 -13.88
CA GLU A 666 -53.77 -0.36 -14.93
C GLU A 666 -52.64 0.61 -15.33
N MET A 667 -51.51 0.05 -15.74
CA MET A 667 -50.37 0.80 -16.25
C MET A 667 -49.89 0.16 -17.55
N ASP A 668 -49.88 0.92 -18.63
CA ASP A 668 -49.29 0.53 -19.91
C ASP A 668 -47.85 1.04 -19.97
N GLU A 669 -46.90 0.13 -19.75
CA GLU A 669 -45.46 0.43 -19.73
C GLU A 669 -44.93 0.90 -21.08
N LYS A 670 -45.54 0.53 -22.21
CA LYS A 670 -45.10 0.94 -23.55
C LYS A 670 -45.48 2.37 -23.88
N ASN A 671 -46.67 2.80 -23.48
CA ASN A 671 -47.19 4.13 -23.80
C ASN A 671 -47.10 5.15 -22.65
N ARG A 672 -46.54 4.75 -21.49
CA ARG A 672 -46.51 5.54 -20.23
C ARG A 672 -47.89 6.06 -19.83
N ARG A 673 -48.96 5.31 -20.13
CA ARG A 673 -50.34 5.69 -19.80
C ARG A 673 -50.78 4.94 -18.55
N MET A 674 -51.29 5.68 -17.57
CA MET A 674 -51.88 5.12 -16.35
C MET A 674 -53.38 5.38 -16.32
N LYS A 675 -54.17 4.35 -16.05
CA LYS A 675 -55.60 4.49 -15.75
C LYS A 675 -55.79 4.60 -14.24
N LEU A 676 -56.43 5.67 -13.81
CA LEU A 676 -56.66 5.99 -12.41
C LEU A 676 -58.17 5.91 -12.10
N SER A 677 -58.51 5.52 -10.87
CA SER A 677 -59.90 5.50 -10.40
C SER A 677 -60.03 6.09 -9.00
N ARG A 678 -60.95 7.04 -8.86
CA ARG A 678 -61.42 7.57 -7.56
C ARG A 678 -62.63 6.80 -7.07
N LYS A 679 -63.47 6.33 -8.00
CA LYS A 679 -64.70 5.57 -7.74
C LYS A 679 -64.48 4.33 -6.87
N VAL A 680 -63.38 3.59 -7.08
CA VAL A 680 -63.06 2.38 -6.30
C VAL A 680 -62.78 2.69 -4.81
N LEU A 681 -62.49 3.94 -4.48
CA LEU A 681 -62.25 4.40 -3.10
C LEU A 681 -63.52 4.93 -2.42
N ILE A 682 -64.58 5.17 -3.19
CA ILE A 682 -65.85 5.68 -2.68
C ILE A 682 -66.77 4.47 -2.44
N PRO A 683 -67.35 4.30 -1.23
CA PRO A 683 -68.32 3.25 -0.97
C PRO A 683 -69.44 3.29 -2.00
N ARG A 684 -69.81 2.12 -2.54
CA ARG A 684 -70.91 2.03 -3.51
C ARG A 684 -72.20 2.48 -2.82
N PRO A 685 -72.87 3.55 -3.29
CA PRO A 685 -74.19 3.89 -2.78
C PRO A 685 -75.14 2.74 -3.12
N ASN A 686 -75.93 2.32 -2.13
CA ASN A 686 -76.88 1.22 -2.26
C ASN A 686 -77.86 1.44 -3.42
#